data_AF-A0A1E3NTF4-F1
#
_entry.id   AF-A0A1E3NTF4-F1
#
_cell.length_a   1.000
_cell.length_b   1.000
_cell.length_c   1.000
_cell.angle_alpha   90.00
_cell.angle_beta   90.00
_cell.angle_gamma   90.00
#
_symmetry.space_group_name_H-M   'P 1'
#
loop_
_entity.id
_entity.type
_entity.pdbx_description
1 polymer ?
#
loop_
_entity_poly.entity_id
_entity_poly.type
_entity_poly.pdbx_seq_one_letter_code
_entity_poly.pdbx_strand_id
1 'polypeptide(L)'
;MLSSLRGFRPVLPGQACLKLVIQKAPSNKSVKSGLHSSRLFSSLNSSYTTQKRLSKIYTFYSKNSQKSRVQLGISNLNNKRFNSSGPHHPKYNSRGEREYTDEEAEEILKDLKHIWKDQTVSQNQKVIELFNKYEMGGLISPSASKIVSAILRDSEATVPGEKVENVQKFHQALMHYHMHKQMKHNNEEDPVFNPKKDETDAGSKKAEKEEDQKDAKLKDDKPFGFKIEVEKPKDGKQKPFEFRSRQSKDNGTKFLEMEIRLDTILLWLVAGGLLVYTFLAESFEKEITFQEFETSLLSKGYVDKLVVVNNETVQVILNDFGKNQPIHDSNVEYYFTIGSIDKFEEKLKRSQEAYNIPEEKRVPVMYIRSTNIWKSLWSILPTVLLFGFIFWSTKKLLSSSGGMSGGLFGNKKTFKKFNADENVKITFNDVAGCNEAKEEIMEFVNFLKHPQKYERLGAKIPRGAILNGPPGTGKTLLAKATAGEAGVPFYSVSGSEFVEMFVGVGASRVRELFKTARENAPSIVFVDEIDAIGKSRGKSKGMGGNDERENTLNQLLVEMDGFKSDDHVVVFAGTNRIDVLDPALLRPGRFDRKIYIGNPELDGRKDIFGVHLKEIKLDPKCDLEDLKGRLATLTPGFSGADIANVCNEAALIAARKNDQFVRQPHFEQAIERVIGGIERKTKLLSPEEKRVVAYHEAGHAICGWFLEFADPLLKVSIVPRGQGALGYAQYLPPDVYLYTTHKLLDRMTMTLGGRVSEELHFDSVTSGAADDFEKVTSMAQKMVLACGLSPKVGLVSYDMDRGNDFTKPFSDKTASVIDDEIHRIVSECHERCRKLLTEKSADVEKVAERLLAKEVITREDMIELLGKRPFPNRNDAFDKYLEGKLTEEPANEEKDDKKNEDGEGEAKKE
;
A
#
# COMPACT_ATOMS: atom_id res chain seq x y z
N MET A 1 -23.04 -75.34 41.62
CA MET A 1 -24.02 -74.24 41.50
C MET A 1 -23.20 -72.95 41.45
N LEU A 2 -22.98 -72.40 40.25
CA LEU A 2 -23.70 -71.23 39.67
C LEU A 2 -23.30 -69.90 40.34
N SER A 3 -22.98 -68.79 39.66
CA SER A 3 -22.53 -68.47 38.27
C SER A 3 -22.30 -66.94 38.24
N SER A 4 -21.10 -66.42 37.95
CA SER A 4 -20.55 -66.11 36.61
C SER A 4 -21.13 -64.85 35.92
N LEU A 5 -20.38 -63.85 35.40
CA LEU A 5 -19.06 -63.23 35.68
C LEU A 5 -18.74 -62.17 34.57
N ARG A 6 -18.16 -61.01 34.94
CA ARG A 6 -17.15 -60.12 34.21
C ARG A 6 -17.38 -59.75 32.70
N GLY A 7 -16.78 -58.72 32.12
CA GLY A 7 -15.81 -57.70 32.56
C GLY A 7 -14.63 -57.51 31.58
N PHE A 8 -13.99 -56.32 31.60
CA PHE A 8 -12.66 -55.98 31.03
C PHE A 8 -12.44 -55.72 29.50
N ARG A 9 -11.82 -54.56 29.21
CA ARG A 9 -10.82 -54.27 28.13
C ARG A 9 -9.46 -54.95 28.52
N PRO A 10 -8.39 -55.13 27.68
CA PRO A 10 -7.87 -54.16 26.69
C PRO A 10 -6.94 -54.65 25.51
N VAL A 11 -6.38 -53.67 24.75
CA VAL A 11 -5.06 -53.65 24.02
C VAL A 11 -4.77 -54.58 22.80
N LEU A 12 -4.41 -53.92 21.67
CA LEU A 12 -3.43 -54.20 20.56
C LEU A 12 -2.96 -55.66 20.27
N PRO A 13 -2.78 -56.07 18.98
CA PRO A 13 -1.68 -55.57 18.14
C PRO A 13 -1.96 -55.50 16.61
N GLY A 14 -0.93 -55.25 15.79
CA GLY A 14 -1.00 -55.23 14.32
C GLY A 14 -0.30 -56.42 13.63
N GLN A 15 0.15 -56.19 12.39
CA GLN A 15 0.83 -57.09 11.43
C GLN A 15 -0.03 -57.97 10.49
N ALA A 16 0.61 -58.25 9.36
CA ALA A 16 0.33 -59.25 8.31
C ALA A 16 -0.89 -58.97 7.39
N CYS A 17 -0.72 -58.68 6.09
CA CYS A 17 -0.03 -59.39 5.00
C CYS A 17 -0.92 -60.45 4.33
N LEU A 18 -1.34 -60.17 3.09
CA LEU A 18 -1.70 -61.20 2.12
C LEU A 18 -0.73 -61.13 0.95
N LYS A 19 0.04 -62.20 0.75
CA LYS A 19 0.79 -62.48 -0.49
C LYS A 19 -0.15 -63.08 -1.53
N LEU A 20 0.25 -62.98 -2.80
CA LEU A 20 0.27 -64.00 -3.88
C LEU A 20 -0.01 -63.33 -5.25
N VAL A 21 0.68 -63.62 -6.37
CA VAL A 21 1.99 -64.26 -6.56
C VAL A 21 2.57 -63.99 -7.97
N ILE A 22 3.88 -63.69 -8.04
CA ILE A 22 4.89 -64.08 -9.08
C ILE A 22 4.53 -64.05 -10.60
N GLN A 23 5.15 -63.12 -11.36
CA GLN A 23 6.17 -63.34 -12.42
C GLN A 23 6.52 -61.99 -13.10
N LYS A 24 7.74 -61.65 -13.54
CA LYS A 24 9.05 -62.32 -13.53
C LYS A 24 10.16 -61.24 -13.59
N ALA A 25 11.24 -61.41 -12.81
CA ALA A 25 12.48 -60.63 -12.92
C ALA A 25 13.37 -61.23 -14.06
N PRO A 26 14.63 -60.81 -14.37
CA PRO A 26 15.61 -60.03 -13.56
C PRO A 26 16.40 -58.98 -14.42
N SER A 27 17.55 -58.38 -14.06
CA SER A 27 18.51 -58.60 -12.95
C SER A 27 19.42 -57.37 -12.70
N ASN A 28 19.87 -57.18 -11.44
CA ASN A 28 21.27 -56.84 -11.02
C ASN A 28 21.95 -55.55 -11.59
N LYS A 29 22.84 -54.78 -10.93
CA LYS A 29 23.62 -54.83 -9.66
C LYS A 29 24.33 -53.43 -9.49
N SER A 30 25.14 -53.04 -8.48
CA SER A 30 25.64 -53.64 -7.22
C SER A 30 26.24 -52.56 -6.27
N VAL A 31 25.66 -52.39 -5.06
CA VAL A 31 26.38 -52.31 -3.74
C VAL A 31 27.22 -51.06 -3.34
N LYS A 32 26.97 -50.61 -2.08
CA LYS A 32 27.83 -50.06 -0.96
C LYS A 32 29.26 -49.53 -1.29
N SER A 33 29.90 -48.60 -0.58
CA SER A 33 29.83 -47.96 0.77
C SER A 33 30.79 -46.74 0.73
N GLY A 34 30.95 -45.78 1.65
CA GLY A 34 30.53 -45.56 3.04
C GLY A 34 31.58 -44.65 3.75
N LEU A 35 31.13 -43.81 4.70
CA LEU A 35 31.90 -43.12 5.77
C LEU A 35 32.92 -41.97 5.48
N HIS A 36 32.51 -40.79 5.97
CA HIS A 36 33.25 -39.81 6.81
C HIS A 36 34.25 -38.75 6.29
N SER A 37 34.11 -37.56 6.91
CA SER A 37 35.13 -36.48 7.10
C SER A 37 35.52 -35.67 5.84
N SER A 38 35.54 -34.33 5.80
CA SER A 38 35.23 -33.28 6.80
C SER A 38 34.92 -31.91 6.14
N ARG A 39 34.16 -31.08 6.86
CA ARG A 39 34.24 -29.59 6.99
C ARG A 39 34.51 -28.67 5.78
N LEU A 40 33.72 -27.57 5.80
CA LEU A 40 33.95 -26.19 5.28
C LEU A 40 33.35 -25.79 3.91
N PHE A 41 32.97 -24.50 3.86
CA PHE A 41 32.36 -23.71 2.78
C PHE A 41 31.02 -24.24 2.24
N SER A 42 29.84 -23.69 2.58
CA SER A 42 29.39 -22.29 2.75
C SER A 42 29.44 -21.44 1.48
N SER A 43 28.25 -20.99 1.04
CA SER A 43 27.98 -19.88 0.11
C SER A 43 28.72 -19.85 -1.23
N LEU A 44 27.98 -19.81 -2.34
CA LEU A 44 28.06 -18.78 -3.39
C LEU A 44 27.17 -19.17 -4.57
N ASN A 45 25.93 -18.67 -4.58
CA ASN A 45 25.16 -18.48 -5.81
C ASN A 45 24.14 -17.36 -5.63
N SER A 46 24.67 -16.16 -5.41
CA SER A 46 23.91 -14.91 -5.24
C SER A 46 24.43 -13.83 -6.20
N SER A 47 24.52 -14.16 -7.50
CA SER A 47 24.94 -13.21 -8.55
C SER A 47 24.00 -13.14 -9.76
N TYR A 48 23.22 -14.18 -10.06
CA TYR A 48 22.31 -14.20 -11.22
C TYR A 48 20.92 -13.58 -10.98
N THR A 49 20.58 -13.26 -9.73
CA THR A 49 19.31 -12.62 -9.35
C THR A 49 19.32 -11.09 -9.48
N THR A 50 20.49 -10.46 -9.55
CA THR A 50 20.63 -9.00 -9.48
C THR A 50 20.35 -8.31 -10.83
N GLN A 51 20.86 -8.83 -11.95
CA GLN A 51 20.60 -8.27 -13.28
C GLN A 51 19.12 -8.44 -13.71
N LYS A 52 18.48 -9.59 -13.43
CA LYS A 52 17.03 -9.77 -13.65
C LYS A 52 16.15 -8.93 -12.73
N ARG A 53 16.66 -8.47 -11.58
CA ARG A 53 15.97 -7.48 -10.72
C ARG A 53 16.15 -6.06 -11.26
N LEU A 54 17.35 -5.65 -11.69
CA LEU A 54 17.57 -4.32 -12.26
C LEU A 54 16.81 -4.10 -13.57
N SER A 55 16.80 -5.07 -14.50
CA SER A 55 15.99 -4.94 -15.72
C SER A 55 14.48 -4.93 -15.43
N LYS A 56 14.00 -5.71 -14.45
CA LYS A 56 12.60 -5.65 -14.00
C LYS A 56 12.26 -4.33 -13.31
N ILE A 57 13.14 -3.75 -12.49
CA ILE A 57 12.91 -2.45 -11.83
C ILE A 57 12.87 -1.33 -12.87
N TYR A 58 13.79 -1.32 -13.85
CA TYR A 58 13.75 -0.38 -14.98
C TYR A 58 12.49 -0.58 -15.85
N THR A 59 12.06 -1.82 -16.10
CA THR A 59 10.82 -2.10 -16.84
C THR A 59 9.58 -1.72 -16.03
N PHE A 60 9.62 -1.81 -14.69
CA PHE A 60 8.51 -1.47 -13.80
C PHE A 60 8.36 0.05 -13.64
N TYR A 61 9.46 0.80 -13.50
CA TYR A 61 9.44 2.27 -13.56
C TYR A 61 9.05 2.79 -14.94
N SER A 62 9.54 2.17 -16.02
CA SER A 62 9.13 2.49 -17.40
C SER A 62 7.62 2.26 -17.62
N LYS A 63 7.09 1.10 -17.20
CA LYS A 63 5.65 0.79 -17.33
C LYS A 63 4.75 1.60 -16.41
N ASN A 64 5.18 1.94 -15.19
CA ASN A 64 4.39 2.80 -14.31
C ASN A 64 4.42 4.27 -14.76
N SER A 65 5.52 4.75 -15.35
CA SER A 65 5.57 6.07 -16.00
C SER A 65 4.74 6.14 -17.30
N GLN A 66 4.50 5.00 -17.97
CA GLN A 66 3.57 4.93 -19.11
C GLN A 66 2.10 4.78 -18.68
N LYS A 67 1.80 4.16 -17.53
CA LYS A 67 0.41 4.04 -17.04
C LYS A 67 -0.17 5.32 -16.42
N SER A 68 0.65 6.26 -15.98
CA SER A 68 0.22 7.59 -15.54
C SER A 68 0.26 8.66 -16.65
N ARG A 69 0.18 8.25 -17.92
CA ARG A 69 0.39 9.16 -19.07
C ARG A 69 -0.62 9.02 -20.22
N VAL A 70 -1.85 8.60 -19.91
CA VAL A 70 -2.99 8.64 -20.84
C VAL A 70 -4.16 9.39 -20.20
N GLN A 71 -4.02 10.72 -20.04
CA GLN A 71 -5.13 11.71 -19.99
C GLN A 71 -4.59 13.14 -19.78
N LEU A 72 -3.86 13.68 -20.76
CA LEU A 72 -3.69 15.14 -20.88
C LEU A 72 -3.68 15.54 -22.37
N GLY A 73 -4.77 16.18 -22.79
CA GLY A 73 -4.85 17.10 -23.93
C GLY A 73 -4.24 16.68 -25.27
N ILE A 74 -4.94 15.86 -26.07
CA ILE A 74 -4.87 15.98 -27.53
C ILE A 74 -5.89 17.04 -27.95
N SER A 75 -5.54 18.31 -27.74
CA SER A 75 -6.22 19.47 -28.30
C SER A 75 -5.24 20.66 -28.27
N ASN A 76 -5.15 21.39 -29.39
CA ASN A 76 -4.24 22.53 -29.59
C ASN A 76 -2.72 22.20 -29.61
N LEU A 77 -2.25 21.49 -30.64
CA LEU A 77 -0.86 21.63 -31.15
C LEU A 77 -0.67 21.11 -32.60
N ASN A 78 -1.64 21.37 -33.48
CA ASN A 78 -1.42 21.26 -34.92
C ASN A 78 -0.88 22.60 -35.49
N ASN A 79 0.04 22.49 -36.45
CA ASN A 79 0.59 23.52 -37.37
C ASN A 79 2.07 23.93 -37.27
N LYS A 80 2.90 23.31 -36.41
CA LYS A 80 4.39 23.46 -36.51
C LYS A 80 5.15 22.17 -36.23
N ARG A 81 5.02 21.18 -37.14
CA ARG A 81 5.97 20.07 -37.25
C ARG A 81 6.30 19.77 -38.70
N PHE A 82 7.57 19.38 -38.90
CA PHE A 82 8.24 18.98 -40.13
C PHE A 82 8.69 20.12 -41.07
N ASN A 83 10.00 20.08 -41.37
CA ASN A 83 10.77 20.85 -42.36
C ASN A 83 11.00 22.35 -42.11
N SER A 84 12.10 22.65 -41.40
CA SER A 84 12.88 23.88 -41.62
C SER A 84 14.38 23.65 -41.36
N SER A 85 15.10 23.17 -42.37
CA SER A 85 16.56 23.06 -42.35
C SER A 85 17.20 24.42 -42.65
N GLY A 86 17.35 25.26 -41.61
CA GLY A 86 18.07 26.54 -41.68
C GLY A 86 18.97 26.73 -40.45
N PRO A 87 20.02 27.57 -40.51
CA PRO A 87 21.03 27.66 -39.44
C PRO A 87 20.55 28.22 -38.09
N HIS A 88 19.40 28.91 -38.08
CA HIS A 88 18.93 29.68 -36.92
C HIS A 88 17.54 29.27 -36.40
N HIS A 89 17.07 28.06 -36.69
CA HIS A 89 15.83 27.53 -36.09
C HIS A 89 16.14 26.45 -35.04
N PRO A 90 15.53 26.51 -33.83
CA PRO A 90 15.76 25.54 -32.78
C PRO A 90 15.31 24.15 -33.22
N LYS A 91 16.20 23.17 -33.10
CA LYS A 91 15.91 21.77 -33.43
C LYS A 91 15.19 21.11 -32.25
N TYR A 92 14.19 20.29 -32.55
CA TYR A 92 13.49 19.48 -31.55
C TYR A 92 13.57 18.01 -31.95
N ASN A 93 13.81 17.15 -30.98
CA ASN A 93 13.86 15.71 -31.17
C ASN A 93 12.46 15.11 -31.40
N SER A 94 12.40 13.81 -31.72
CA SER A 94 11.13 13.09 -31.95
C SER A 94 10.20 13.03 -30.72
N ARG A 95 10.71 13.34 -29.52
CA ARG A 95 9.94 13.47 -28.26
C ARG A 95 9.43 14.89 -28.01
N GLY A 96 9.79 15.87 -28.85
CA GLY A 96 9.42 17.27 -28.72
C GLY A 96 10.32 18.09 -27.78
N GLU A 97 11.49 17.59 -27.41
CA GLU A 97 12.47 18.30 -26.57
C GLU A 97 13.48 19.04 -27.45
N ARG A 98 13.86 20.27 -27.07
CA ARG A 98 14.86 21.07 -27.81
C ARG A 98 16.25 20.45 -27.71
N GLU A 99 16.96 20.39 -28.82
CA GLU A 99 18.38 20.03 -28.91
C GLU A 99 19.23 21.28 -29.09
N TYR A 100 20.21 21.49 -28.21
CA TYR A 100 21.12 22.64 -28.29
C TYR A 100 22.33 22.33 -29.19
N THR A 101 22.81 23.36 -29.89
CA THR A 101 24.16 23.34 -30.48
C THR A 101 25.23 23.43 -29.40
N ASP A 102 26.49 23.11 -29.73
CA ASP A 102 27.60 23.23 -28.77
C ASP A 102 27.83 24.71 -28.40
N GLU A 103 27.63 25.64 -29.35
CA GLU A 103 27.68 27.10 -29.14
C GLU A 103 26.57 27.61 -28.18
N GLU A 104 25.31 27.17 -28.37
CA GLU A 104 24.21 27.50 -27.44
C GLU A 104 24.48 26.95 -26.03
N ALA A 105 25.06 25.75 -25.92
CA ALA A 105 25.38 25.14 -24.63
C ALA A 105 26.51 25.89 -23.89
N GLU A 106 27.48 26.44 -24.62
CA GLU A 106 28.55 27.28 -24.06
C GLU A 106 28.04 28.68 -23.64
N GLU A 107 27.11 29.28 -24.41
CA GLU A 107 26.44 30.53 -24.02
C GLU A 107 25.63 30.36 -22.72
N ILE A 108 24.80 29.32 -22.64
CA ILE A 108 24.01 29.01 -21.44
C ILE A 108 24.92 28.73 -20.23
N LEU A 109 26.06 28.05 -20.44
CA LEU A 109 27.05 27.82 -19.39
C LEU A 109 27.68 29.14 -18.89
N LYS A 110 27.95 30.09 -19.77
CA LYS A 110 28.48 31.41 -19.40
C LYS A 110 27.49 32.21 -18.55
N ASP A 111 26.21 32.20 -18.92
CA ASP A 111 25.14 32.82 -18.14
C ASP A 111 24.95 32.13 -16.77
N LEU A 112 24.99 30.80 -16.72
CA LEU A 112 24.94 30.04 -15.46
C LEU A 112 26.12 30.37 -14.54
N LYS A 113 27.35 30.40 -15.07
CA LYS A 113 28.54 30.86 -14.32
C LYS A 113 28.38 32.28 -13.78
N HIS A 114 27.71 33.17 -14.52
CA HIS A 114 27.45 34.52 -14.05
C HIS A 114 26.46 34.54 -12.88
N ILE A 115 25.33 33.82 -12.97
CA ILE A 115 24.33 33.83 -11.87
C ILE A 115 24.86 33.10 -10.64
N TRP A 116 25.67 32.04 -10.79
CA TRP A 116 26.25 31.29 -9.66
C TRP A 116 27.21 32.10 -8.78
N LYS A 117 27.77 33.21 -9.29
CA LYS A 117 28.62 34.13 -8.51
C LYS A 117 27.83 35.04 -7.54
N ASP A 118 26.54 35.23 -7.78
CA ASP A 118 25.72 36.30 -7.20
C ASP A 118 24.86 35.84 -6.00
N GLN A 119 25.46 35.47 -4.86
CA GLN A 119 24.87 34.69 -3.73
C GLN A 119 23.64 35.27 -2.98
N THR A 120 22.57 35.64 -3.68
CA THR A 120 21.31 36.18 -3.13
C THR A 120 20.11 35.28 -3.46
N VAL A 121 18.99 35.43 -2.74
CA VAL A 121 17.73 34.69 -3.03
C VAL A 121 17.26 34.87 -4.49
N SER A 122 17.63 36.00 -5.11
CA SER A 122 17.35 36.30 -6.52
C SER A 122 18.00 35.31 -7.52
N GLN A 123 19.06 34.57 -7.14
CA GLN A 123 19.71 33.59 -8.03
C GLN A 123 18.72 32.58 -8.62
N ASN A 124 17.89 31.97 -7.76
CA ASN A 124 17.03 30.88 -8.18
C ASN A 124 15.93 31.36 -9.14
N GLN A 125 15.45 32.59 -8.95
CA GLN A 125 14.49 33.22 -9.86
C GLN A 125 15.14 33.53 -11.22
N LYS A 126 16.37 34.07 -11.23
CA LYS A 126 17.17 34.28 -12.46
C LYS A 126 17.44 32.96 -13.21
N VAL A 127 17.74 31.86 -12.49
CA VAL A 127 17.91 30.52 -13.07
C VAL A 127 16.62 30.01 -13.71
N ILE A 128 15.46 30.19 -13.06
CA ILE A 128 14.16 29.80 -13.59
C ILE A 128 13.82 30.62 -14.84
N GLU A 129 14.11 31.92 -14.86
CA GLU A 129 13.94 32.78 -16.05
C GLU A 129 14.85 32.33 -17.21
N LEU A 130 16.12 32.04 -16.94
CA LEU A 130 17.05 31.49 -17.93
C LEU A 130 16.55 30.15 -18.50
N PHE A 131 16.12 29.23 -17.64
CA PHE A 131 15.65 27.90 -18.05
C PHE A 131 14.31 27.92 -18.79
N ASN A 132 13.44 28.91 -18.51
CA ASN A 132 12.27 29.19 -19.32
C ASN A 132 12.65 29.79 -20.70
N LYS A 133 13.57 30.78 -20.73
CA LYS A 133 14.05 31.44 -21.98
C LYS A 133 14.60 30.44 -23.00
N TYR A 134 15.33 29.41 -22.54
CA TYR A 134 15.93 28.39 -23.42
C TYR A 134 15.10 27.10 -23.55
N GLU A 135 13.93 27.01 -22.93
CA GLU A 135 13.04 25.82 -22.90
C GLU A 135 13.72 24.54 -22.40
N MET A 136 14.35 24.60 -21.21
CA MET A 136 15.08 23.48 -20.63
C MET A 136 14.23 22.22 -20.43
N GLY A 137 14.74 21.10 -20.95
CA GLY A 137 14.17 19.75 -20.78
C GLY A 137 14.44 19.11 -19.43
N GLY A 138 14.02 17.85 -19.26
CA GLY A 138 14.29 17.04 -18.06
C GLY A 138 15.77 16.61 -17.93
N LEU A 139 16.14 15.99 -16.81
CA LEU A 139 17.52 15.57 -16.53
C LEU A 139 18.11 14.58 -17.56
N ILE A 140 17.25 13.89 -18.31
CA ILE A 140 17.63 12.89 -19.32
C ILE A 140 17.42 13.46 -20.75
N SER A 141 17.16 14.76 -20.91
CA SER A 141 17.02 15.38 -22.23
C SER A 141 18.39 15.55 -22.92
N PRO A 142 18.44 15.53 -24.26
CA PRO A 142 19.67 15.82 -25.00
C PRO A 142 20.27 17.21 -24.66
N SER A 143 19.40 18.19 -24.41
CA SER A 143 19.73 19.56 -24.00
C SER A 143 20.49 19.61 -22.66
N ALA A 144 20.03 18.88 -21.64
CA ALA A 144 20.73 18.79 -20.36
C ALA A 144 22.08 18.07 -20.51
N SER A 145 22.13 17.00 -21.31
CA SER A 145 23.38 16.27 -21.61
C SER A 145 24.41 17.15 -22.33
N LYS A 146 23.98 18.01 -23.26
CA LYS A 146 24.83 18.98 -23.95
C LYS A 146 25.46 19.99 -23.00
N ILE A 147 24.69 20.60 -22.09
CA ILE A 147 25.22 21.54 -21.10
C ILE A 147 26.19 20.85 -20.13
N VAL A 148 25.91 19.62 -19.68
CA VAL A 148 26.87 18.84 -18.89
C VAL A 148 28.15 18.56 -19.68
N SER A 149 28.07 18.28 -20.98
CA SER A 149 29.26 18.11 -21.82
C SER A 149 30.06 19.41 -21.99
N ALA A 150 29.40 20.57 -22.03
CA ALA A 150 30.06 21.88 -22.04
C ALA A 150 30.77 22.15 -20.69
N ILE A 151 30.13 21.87 -19.55
CA ILE A 151 30.76 22.00 -18.21
C ILE A 151 32.02 21.13 -18.08
N LEU A 152 32.02 19.94 -18.67
CA LEU A 152 33.18 19.04 -18.65
C LEU A 152 34.30 19.50 -19.60
N ARG A 153 33.96 20.09 -20.76
CA ARG A 153 34.90 20.64 -21.74
C ARG A 153 35.50 21.99 -21.36
N ASP A 154 34.80 22.75 -20.50
CA ASP A 154 35.18 24.07 -19.99
C ASP A 154 36.68 24.19 -19.65
N SER A 155 37.39 25.07 -20.32
CA SER A 155 38.83 25.29 -20.10
C SER A 155 39.14 26.32 -19.01
N GLU A 156 38.13 27.09 -18.56
CA GLU A 156 38.30 28.10 -17.50
C GLU A 156 38.34 27.47 -16.10
N ALA A 157 37.64 26.35 -15.92
CA ALA A 157 37.59 25.59 -14.66
C ALA A 157 38.92 24.83 -14.43
N THR A 158 39.87 25.53 -13.84
CA THR A 158 41.26 25.09 -13.61
C THR A 158 41.49 24.48 -12.23
N VAL A 159 40.53 24.61 -11.30
CA VAL A 159 40.66 24.07 -9.94
C VAL A 159 40.21 22.59 -9.89
N PRO A 160 41.00 21.67 -9.28
CA PRO A 160 40.61 20.27 -9.15
C PRO A 160 39.29 20.12 -8.37
N GLY A 161 38.26 19.57 -9.03
CA GLY A 161 36.93 19.35 -8.46
C GLY A 161 35.86 20.35 -8.90
N GLU A 162 36.25 21.54 -9.38
CA GLU A 162 35.32 22.63 -9.77
C GLU A 162 34.32 22.20 -10.85
N LYS A 163 34.77 21.40 -11.84
CA LYS A 163 33.88 20.82 -12.87
C LYS A 163 32.80 19.90 -12.29
N VAL A 164 33.13 19.14 -11.25
CA VAL A 164 32.18 18.22 -10.58
C VAL A 164 31.17 19.02 -9.77
N GLU A 165 31.64 20.06 -9.06
CA GLU A 165 30.78 20.98 -8.31
C GLU A 165 29.81 21.76 -9.24
N ASN A 166 30.29 22.22 -10.40
CA ASN A 166 29.43 22.91 -11.39
C ASN A 166 28.38 21.97 -12.01
N VAL A 167 28.71 20.69 -12.24
CA VAL A 167 27.69 19.69 -12.63
C VAL A 167 26.66 19.46 -11.50
N GLN A 168 27.08 19.44 -10.23
CA GLN A 168 26.16 19.32 -9.09
C GLN A 168 25.24 20.54 -8.95
N LYS A 169 25.78 21.77 -9.06
CA LYS A 169 25.00 23.02 -9.08
C LYS A 169 23.97 23.04 -10.20
N PHE A 170 24.35 22.64 -11.41
CA PHE A 170 23.45 22.52 -12.55
C PHE A 170 22.35 21.47 -12.32
N HIS A 171 22.69 20.31 -11.78
CA HIS A 171 21.73 19.25 -11.46
C HIS A 171 20.70 19.71 -10.41
N GLN A 172 21.16 20.36 -9.33
CA GLN A 172 20.30 20.91 -8.29
C GLN A 172 19.36 21.99 -8.85
N ALA A 173 19.90 22.93 -9.64
CA ALA A 173 19.13 23.96 -10.34
C ALA A 173 18.02 23.37 -11.22
N LEU A 174 18.32 22.32 -11.99
CA LEU A 174 17.32 21.68 -12.86
C LEU A 174 16.21 20.98 -12.05
N MET A 175 16.56 20.34 -10.93
CA MET A 175 15.57 19.71 -10.04
C MET A 175 14.62 20.75 -9.45
N HIS A 176 15.12 21.88 -8.93
CA HIS A 176 14.27 22.97 -8.42
C HIS A 176 13.36 23.57 -9.51
N TYR A 177 13.88 23.78 -10.72
CA TYR A 177 13.09 24.27 -11.85
C TYR A 177 11.91 23.35 -12.20
N HIS A 178 12.13 22.02 -12.26
CA HIS A 178 11.04 21.07 -12.54
C HIS A 178 10.06 20.93 -11.38
N MET A 179 10.51 21.00 -10.12
CA MET A 179 9.61 21.03 -8.96
C MET A 179 8.71 22.27 -8.96
N HIS A 180 9.28 23.46 -9.15
CA HIS A 180 8.53 24.71 -9.25
C HIS A 180 7.53 24.70 -10.43
N LYS A 181 7.90 24.08 -11.57
CA LYS A 181 6.98 23.89 -12.71
C LYS A 181 5.83 22.92 -12.41
N GLN A 182 6.06 21.88 -11.61
CA GLN A 182 5.02 20.97 -11.13
C GLN A 182 4.09 21.64 -10.11
N MET A 183 4.63 22.35 -9.10
CA MET A 183 3.83 23.08 -8.11
C MET A 183 2.96 24.16 -8.76
N LYS A 184 3.48 24.91 -9.74
CA LYS A 184 2.67 25.84 -10.54
C LYS A 184 1.57 25.16 -11.35
N HIS A 185 1.78 23.93 -11.83
CA HIS A 185 0.72 23.18 -12.51
C HIS A 185 -0.36 22.69 -11.53
N ASN A 186 0.02 22.43 -10.27
CA ASN A 186 -0.87 21.99 -9.19
C ASN A 186 -1.56 23.15 -8.44
N ASN A 187 -1.27 24.41 -8.77
CA ASN A 187 -1.67 25.61 -8.00
C ASN A 187 -1.22 25.59 -6.52
N GLU A 188 -0.01 25.09 -6.26
CA GLU A 188 0.63 25.09 -4.94
C GLU A 188 1.65 26.24 -4.85
N GLU A 189 1.69 26.95 -3.71
CA GLU A 189 2.70 28.00 -3.44
C GLU A 189 4.00 27.39 -2.91
N ASP A 190 5.14 27.75 -3.50
CA ASP A 190 6.45 27.24 -3.12
C ASP A 190 7.09 28.09 -1.99
N PRO A 191 7.20 27.57 -0.75
CA PRO A 191 7.72 28.32 0.39
C PRO A 191 9.23 28.60 0.29
N VAL A 192 9.96 27.94 -0.61
CA VAL A 192 11.40 28.19 -0.85
C VAL A 192 11.60 29.44 -1.72
N PHE A 193 10.60 29.80 -2.54
CA PHE A 193 10.68 30.94 -3.47
C PHE A 193 9.71 32.09 -3.21
N ASN A 194 8.73 31.91 -2.31
CA ASN A 194 7.86 33.01 -1.89
C ASN A 194 7.52 32.92 -0.39
N PRO A 195 8.44 33.32 0.51
CA PRO A 195 8.16 33.38 1.94
C PRO A 195 7.11 34.46 2.21
N LYS A 196 5.94 34.06 2.71
CA LYS A 196 4.89 35.01 3.10
C LYS A 196 5.39 35.90 4.23
N LYS A 197 5.05 37.20 4.14
CA LYS A 197 5.10 38.10 5.28
C LYS A 197 3.97 37.72 6.22
N ASP A 198 4.29 37.32 7.44
CA ASP A 198 3.27 37.14 8.47
C ASP A 198 2.68 38.50 8.87
N GLU A 199 1.36 38.51 9.05
CA GLU A 199 0.60 39.70 9.39
C GLU A 199 0.77 40.06 10.87
N THR A 200 1.20 41.28 11.15
CA THR A 200 0.85 41.98 12.39
C THR A 200 0.38 43.37 12.05
N ASP A 201 -0.94 43.56 11.93
CA ASP A 201 -1.51 44.88 12.19
C ASP A 201 -2.96 44.83 12.69
N ALA A 202 -3.14 45.10 13.97
CA ALA A 202 -4.43 45.23 14.62
C ALA A 202 -4.86 46.71 14.62
N GLY A 203 -5.31 47.19 13.46
CA GLY A 203 -6.21 48.33 13.33
C GLY A 203 -5.63 49.75 13.49
N SER A 204 -5.70 50.54 12.41
CA SER A 204 -6.30 51.87 12.44
C SER A 204 -6.62 52.37 11.02
N LYS A 205 -7.31 53.52 10.91
CA LYS A 205 -7.92 54.03 9.67
C LYS A 205 -7.08 55.14 9.01
N LYS A 206 -7.30 55.31 7.69
CA LYS A 206 -7.22 56.52 6.85
C LYS A 206 -5.99 56.74 5.93
N ALA A 207 -6.35 57.02 4.67
CA ALA A 207 -5.90 58.11 3.80
C ALA A 207 -4.50 58.10 3.15
N GLU A 208 -4.55 58.07 1.82
CA GLU A 208 -3.89 58.99 0.87
C GLU A 208 -2.38 59.30 0.96
N LYS A 209 -1.69 58.84 -0.09
CA LYS A 209 -0.78 59.58 -1.00
C LYS A 209 0.42 60.42 -0.49
N GLU A 210 1.44 60.33 -1.34
CA GLU A 210 2.50 61.29 -1.66
C GLU A 210 3.79 61.29 -0.81
N GLU A 211 4.83 61.78 -1.47
CA GLU A 211 6.25 61.55 -1.21
C GLU A 211 6.80 62.63 -0.25
N ASP A 212 7.78 62.30 0.61
CA ASP A 212 9.16 62.81 0.40
C ASP A 212 10.24 62.25 1.38
N GLN A 213 11.47 62.43 0.92
CA GLN A 213 12.83 62.25 1.43
C GLN A 213 13.22 62.21 2.95
N LYS A 214 14.23 61.33 3.17
CA LYS A 214 15.49 61.49 3.95
C LYS A 214 15.61 61.10 5.44
N ASP A 215 16.42 60.04 5.62
CA ASP A 215 17.54 59.88 6.57
C ASP A 215 17.34 60.13 8.09
N ALA A 216 17.20 59.04 8.88
CA ALA A 216 18.37 58.32 9.44
C ALA A 216 18.07 57.45 10.69
N LYS A 217 18.79 56.31 10.79
CA LYS A 217 19.04 55.43 11.98
C LYS A 217 17.91 54.54 12.54
N LEU A 218 18.09 53.23 12.36
CA LEU A 218 17.96 52.12 13.36
C LEU A 218 18.74 50.93 12.75
N LYS A 219 19.95 50.61 13.25
CA LYS A 219 20.26 49.55 14.23
C LYS A 219 19.78 48.14 13.87
N ASP A 220 20.74 47.35 13.38
CA ASP A 220 21.01 45.93 13.64
C ASP A 220 19.85 45.00 14.03
N ASP A 221 19.47 44.13 13.09
CA ASP A 221 19.22 42.72 13.39
C ASP A 221 19.84 41.82 12.30
N LYS A 222 20.46 40.70 12.71
CA LYS A 222 21.37 39.91 11.87
C LYS A 222 20.67 38.69 11.24
N PRO A 223 20.71 38.51 9.91
CA PRO A 223 20.38 37.22 9.29
C PRO A 223 21.57 36.24 9.37
N PHE A 224 21.25 34.95 9.39
CA PHE A 224 22.20 33.84 9.48
C PHE A 224 23.08 33.70 8.21
N GLY A 225 24.37 33.36 8.39
CA GLY A 225 25.26 33.00 7.30
C GLY A 225 26.73 32.94 7.69
N PHE A 226 27.20 31.82 8.25
CA PHE A 226 28.62 31.62 8.55
C PHE A 226 29.35 31.12 7.29
N LYS A 227 30.20 31.97 6.70
CA LYS A 227 31.20 31.56 5.69
C LYS A 227 32.53 31.27 6.37
N ILE A 228 33.29 30.30 5.83
CA ILE A 228 34.72 30.16 6.11
C ILE A 228 35.45 29.84 4.80
N GLU A 229 36.25 30.81 4.33
CA GLU A 229 37.48 30.66 3.54
C GLU A 229 38.31 31.94 3.80
N VAL A 230 39.65 32.02 3.73
CA VAL A 230 40.78 31.07 3.83
C VAL A 230 41.98 31.91 4.35
N GLU A 231 43.02 31.29 4.91
CA GLU A 231 44.12 31.94 5.66
C GLU A 231 45.08 32.87 4.88
N LYS A 232 45.76 33.80 5.58
CA LYS A 232 47.18 33.63 6.02
C LYS A 232 47.71 34.73 6.98
N PRO A 233 48.76 34.44 7.80
CA PRO A 233 49.03 35.18 9.05
C PRO A 233 50.24 36.14 8.99
N LYS A 234 50.35 37.05 9.97
CA LYS A 234 51.63 37.54 10.54
C LYS A 234 51.54 37.81 12.05
N ASP A 235 52.68 37.61 12.72
CA ASP A 235 52.95 37.55 14.17
C ASP A 235 52.39 38.65 15.10
N GLY A 236 52.21 38.30 16.39
CA GLY A 236 51.99 39.26 17.47
C GLY A 236 51.54 38.64 18.81
N LYS A 237 52.43 37.95 19.52
CA LYS A 237 52.11 37.27 20.81
C LYS A 237 51.70 38.26 21.91
N GLN A 238 50.66 37.95 22.70
CA GLN A 238 50.79 37.48 24.10
C GLN A 238 49.43 37.14 24.77
N LYS A 239 49.47 36.13 25.65
CA LYS A 239 48.44 35.70 26.63
C LYS A 239 48.83 36.25 28.03
N PRO A 240 48.06 36.01 29.12
CA PRO A 240 46.63 35.75 29.31
C PRO A 240 45.98 36.65 30.40
N PHE A 241 44.66 36.56 30.61
CA PHE A 241 44.12 36.18 31.93
C PHE A 241 42.68 35.64 31.85
N GLU A 242 42.32 34.76 32.79
CA GLU A 242 41.03 34.07 32.86
C GLU A 242 40.03 34.79 33.79
N PHE A 243 38.73 34.55 33.58
CA PHE A 243 37.85 34.26 34.71
C PHE A 243 36.74 33.26 34.32
N ARG A 244 36.37 32.36 35.23
CA ARG A 244 35.53 31.19 34.94
C ARG A 244 34.49 30.94 36.03
N SER A 245 33.22 30.90 35.67
CA SER A 245 32.14 30.06 36.23
C SER A 245 30.82 30.40 35.50
N ARG A 246 29.78 29.56 35.42
CA ARG A 246 29.48 28.29 36.11
C ARG A 246 28.72 27.32 35.15
N GLN A 247 28.52 26.07 35.56
CA GLN A 247 28.07 24.97 34.69
C GLN A 247 26.58 25.00 34.29
N SER A 248 26.31 24.50 33.08
CA SER A 248 25.25 23.51 32.85
C SER A 248 25.79 22.40 31.94
N LYS A 249 25.19 21.20 32.00
CA LYS A 249 25.64 20.00 31.27
C LYS A 249 25.05 19.98 29.88
N ASP A 250 25.82 19.54 28.89
CA ASP A 250 25.34 18.47 28.03
C ASP A 250 26.48 17.62 27.43
N ASN A 251 26.17 16.35 27.12
CA ASN A 251 27.18 15.36 26.70
C ASN A 251 27.49 15.44 25.21
N GLY A 252 28.79 15.45 24.86
CA GLY A 252 29.24 15.76 23.50
C GLY A 252 29.10 14.62 22.48
N THR A 253 28.64 14.99 21.29
CA THR A 253 28.84 14.22 20.06
C THR A 253 30.29 14.37 19.57
N LYS A 254 31.13 13.36 19.79
CA LYS A 254 32.43 13.27 19.10
C LYS A 254 32.21 12.86 17.65
N PHE A 255 32.43 13.78 16.71
CA PHE A 255 32.54 13.41 15.30
C PHE A 255 33.83 12.60 15.06
N LEU A 256 33.75 11.59 14.19
CA LEU A 256 34.93 10.87 13.71
C LEU A 256 35.63 11.69 12.63
N GLU A 257 36.80 12.24 12.93
CA GLU A 257 37.75 12.66 11.90
C GLU A 257 38.40 11.41 11.29
N MET A 258 38.11 11.13 10.02
CA MET A 258 38.86 10.14 9.24
C MET A 258 39.99 10.84 8.47
N GLU A 259 41.23 10.68 8.96
CA GLU A 259 42.42 11.03 8.18
C GLU A 259 42.55 10.12 6.95
N ILE A 260 42.20 10.64 5.78
CA ILE A 260 42.38 9.93 4.50
C ILE A 260 43.84 10.06 4.08
N ARG A 261 44.64 9.01 4.29
CA ARG A 261 46.05 8.99 3.87
C ARG A 261 46.19 8.72 2.35
N LEU A 262 47.11 9.46 1.71
CA LEU A 262 47.39 9.40 0.27
C LEU A 262 47.83 8.01 -0.24
N ASP A 263 48.47 7.21 0.61
CA ASP A 263 48.86 5.83 0.29
C ASP A 263 47.66 4.91 0.04
N THR A 264 46.53 5.14 0.74
CA THR A 264 45.28 4.39 0.50
C THR A 264 44.65 4.75 -0.85
N ILE A 265 44.68 6.03 -1.25
CA ILE A 265 44.12 6.52 -2.52
C ILE A 265 44.91 5.93 -3.70
N LEU A 266 46.24 5.92 -3.61
CA LEU A 266 47.11 5.31 -4.63
C LEU A 266 46.80 3.82 -4.83
N LEU A 267 46.54 3.10 -3.73
CA LEU A 267 46.20 1.67 -3.75
C LEU A 267 44.84 1.42 -4.42
N TRP A 268 43.84 2.29 -4.18
CA TRP A 268 42.56 2.26 -4.89
C TRP A 268 42.70 2.52 -6.39
N LEU A 269 43.57 3.45 -6.80
CA LEU A 269 43.83 3.72 -8.23
C LEU A 269 44.51 2.54 -8.93
N VAL A 270 45.49 1.90 -8.30
CA VAL A 270 46.13 0.70 -8.86
C VAL A 270 45.16 -0.49 -8.94
N ALA A 271 44.35 -0.71 -7.90
CA ALA A 271 43.32 -1.75 -7.90
C ALA A 271 42.24 -1.49 -8.98
N GLY A 272 41.81 -0.23 -9.13
CA GLY A 272 40.89 0.19 -10.19
C GLY A 272 41.48 0.01 -11.59
N GLY A 273 42.74 0.41 -11.80
CA GLY A 273 43.45 0.22 -13.08
C GLY A 273 43.60 -1.25 -13.47
N LEU A 274 43.89 -2.14 -12.52
CA LEU A 274 43.95 -3.59 -12.76
C LEU A 274 42.56 -4.18 -13.09
N LEU A 275 41.50 -3.68 -12.45
CA LEU A 275 40.11 -4.04 -12.76
C LEU A 275 39.71 -3.59 -14.17
N VAL A 276 40.09 -2.37 -14.57
CA VAL A 276 39.82 -1.85 -15.92
C VAL A 276 40.62 -2.62 -16.97
N TYR A 277 41.89 -2.94 -16.71
CA TYR A 277 42.71 -3.75 -17.61
C TYR A 277 42.11 -5.15 -17.85
N THR A 278 41.62 -5.82 -16.80
CA THR A 278 40.96 -7.14 -16.96
C THR A 278 39.59 -7.04 -17.62
N PHE A 279 38.93 -5.89 -17.58
CA PHE A 279 37.67 -5.63 -18.30
C PHE A 279 37.86 -5.27 -19.78
N LEU A 280 39.03 -4.74 -20.16
CA LEU A 280 39.38 -4.36 -21.54
C LEU A 280 40.07 -5.45 -22.36
N ALA A 281 40.31 -6.62 -21.77
CA ALA A 281 40.90 -7.77 -22.47
C ALA A 281 39.87 -8.46 -23.38
N GLU A 282 39.61 -7.89 -24.56
CA GLU A 282 38.73 -8.50 -25.57
C GLU A 282 39.27 -9.85 -26.05
N SER A 283 38.37 -10.81 -26.23
CA SER A 283 38.66 -12.12 -26.84
C SER A 283 38.24 -12.08 -28.31
N PHE A 284 39.13 -12.47 -29.23
CA PHE A 284 38.90 -12.42 -30.68
C PHE A 284 38.00 -13.57 -31.17
N GLU A 285 36.72 -13.54 -30.78
CA GLU A 285 35.68 -14.47 -31.23
C GLU A 285 34.66 -13.72 -32.10
N LYS A 286 34.33 -14.22 -33.30
CA LYS A 286 33.38 -13.57 -34.22
C LYS A 286 32.05 -14.33 -34.24
N GLU A 287 31.01 -13.70 -33.70
CA GLU A 287 29.65 -14.22 -33.81
C GLU A 287 29.12 -14.04 -35.25
N ILE A 288 28.52 -15.10 -35.80
CA ILE A 288 27.82 -15.12 -37.09
C ILE A 288 26.39 -15.65 -36.92
N THR A 289 25.52 -15.42 -37.89
CA THR A 289 24.18 -16.03 -37.87
C THR A 289 24.16 -17.42 -38.52
N PHE A 290 23.18 -18.27 -38.19
CA PHE A 290 23.01 -19.57 -38.86
C PHE A 290 22.82 -19.43 -40.38
N GLN A 291 22.14 -18.38 -40.84
CA GLN A 291 21.93 -18.10 -42.27
C GLN A 291 23.22 -17.64 -42.96
N GLU A 292 24.06 -16.88 -42.26
CA GLU A 292 25.39 -16.48 -42.74
C GLU A 292 26.35 -17.67 -42.78
N PHE A 293 26.30 -18.56 -41.78
CA PHE A 293 26.99 -19.85 -41.79
C PHE A 293 26.58 -20.70 -43.02
N GLU A 294 25.28 -20.85 -43.27
CA GLU A 294 24.74 -21.63 -44.39
C GLU A 294 25.20 -21.06 -45.74
N THR A 295 25.04 -19.76 -45.95
CA THR A 295 25.33 -19.11 -47.24
C THR A 295 26.82 -18.86 -47.50
N SER A 296 27.61 -18.52 -46.48
CA SER A 296 29.02 -18.11 -46.67
C SER A 296 30.04 -19.22 -46.44
N LEU A 297 29.76 -20.20 -45.57
CA LEU A 297 30.70 -21.26 -45.16
C LEU A 297 30.26 -22.65 -45.64
N LEU A 298 29.01 -23.05 -45.37
CA LEU A 298 28.51 -24.39 -45.69
C LEU A 298 28.36 -24.59 -47.21
N SER A 299 27.71 -23.66 -47.91
CA SER A 299 27.49 -23.74 -49.37
C SER A 299 28.78 -23.84 -50.19
N LYS A 300 29.89 -23.30 -49.67
CA LYS A 300 31.21 -23.28 -50.33
C LYS A 300 32.11 -24.45 -49.91
N GLY A 301 31.66 -25.32 -49.00
CA GLY A 301 32.44 -26.46 -48.51
C GLY A 301 33.61 -26.08 -47.59
N TYR A 302 33.59 -24.90 -46.96
CA TYR A 302 34.69 -24.40 -46.14
C TYR A 302 34.71 -24.96 -44.70
N VAL A 303 33.72 -25.77 -44.31
CA VAL A 303 33.56 -26.31 -42.96
C VAL A 303 34.16 -27.71 -42.86
N ASP A 304 35.07 -27.91 -41.90
CA ASP A 304 35.62 -29.22 -41.51
C ASP A 304 34.64 -29.94 -40.57
N LYS A 305 34.32 -29.30 -39.45
CA LYS A 305 33.47 -29.85 -38.39
C LYS A 305 32.78 -28.75 -37.59
N LEU A 306 31.66 -29.11 -36.97
CA LEU A 306 30.94 -28.25 -36.03
C LEU A 306 31.13 -28.76 -34.61
N VAL A 307 31.43 -27.86 -33.67
CA VAL A 307 31.70 -28.19 -32.27
C VAL A 307 30.68 -27.49 -31.40
N VAL A 308 29.72 -28.24 -30.87
CA VAL A 308 28.70 -27.74 -29.94
C VAL A 308 29.32 -27.67 -28.55
N VAL A 309 29.43 -26.45 -28.01
CA VAL A 309 30.01 -26.17 -26.70
C VAL A 309 28.90 -25.90 -25.69
N ASN A 310 28.91 -26.67 -24.60
CA ASN A 310 27.99 -26.51 -23.45
C ASN A 310 26.48 -26.51 -23.79
N ASN A 311 26.11 -27.08 -24.94
CA ASN A 311 24.74 -27.15 -25.48
C ASN A 311 24.09 -25.78 -25.85
N GLU A 312 24.86 -24.69 -25.86
CA GLU A 312 24.35 -23.32 -26.08
C GLU A 312 24.97 -22.62 -27.30
N THR A 313 26.23 -22.92 -27.63
CA THR A 313 26.94 -22.34 -28.78
C THR A 313 27.50 -23.43 -29.70
N VAL A 314 27.66 -23.10 -30.98
CA VAL A 314 28.31 -23.94 -31.99
C VAL A 314 29.50 -23.17 -32.55
N GLN A 315 30.70 -23.70 -32.35
CA GLN A 315 31.91 -23.24 -33.01
C GLN A 315 32.07 -23.91 -34.38
N VAL A 316 32.44 -23.13 -35.38
CA VAL A 316 32.61 -23.56 -36.77
C VAL A 316 34.10 -23.68 -37.08
N ILE A 317 34.58 -24.90 -37.26
CA ILE A 317 35.98 -25.16 -37.61
C ILE A 317 36.09 -25.24 -39.13
N LEU A 318 36.96 -24.40 -39.71
CA LEU A 318 37.18 -24.32 -41.15
C LEU A 318 38.19 -25.37 -41.64
N ASN A 319 37.94 -25.91 -42.83
CA ASN A 319 38.88 -26.70 -43.63
C ASN A 319 40.08 -25.82 -44.05
N ASP A 320 41.18 -26.46 -44.47
CA ASP A 320 42.37 -25.75 -44.97
C ASP A 320 42.05 -24.85 -46.19
N PHE A 321 41.08 -25.25 -47.03
CA PHE A 321 40.54 -24.41 -48.11
C PHE A 321 39.80 -23.15 -47.63
N GLY A 322 39.18 -23.19 -46.44
CA GLY A 322 38.48 -22.06 -45.83
C GLY A 322 39.44 -21.11 -45.09
N LYS A 323 40.47 -21.65 -44.44
CA LYS A 323 41.51 -20.87 -43.73
C LYS A 323 42.45 -20.09 -44.66
N ASN A 324 42.60 -20.54 -45.91
CA ASN A 324 43.49 -19.90 -46.89
C ASN A 324 42.79 -18.82 -47.74
N GLN A 325 41.56 -18.42 -47.39
CA GLN A 325 40.82 -17.34 -48.06
C GLN A 325 41.15 -15.98 -47.44
N PRO A 326 41.46 -14.92 -48.22
CA PRO A 326 41.82 -13.60 -47.68
C PRO A 326 40.68 -12.86 -46.96
N ILE A 327 39.46 -13.40 -47.01
CA ILE A 327 38.26 -12.88 -46.34
C ILE A 327 38.13 -13.45 -44.91
N HIS A 328 38.81 -14.56 -44.60
CA HIS A 328 38.74 -15.25 -43.33
C HIS A 328 40.11 -15.18 -42.64
N ASP A 329 40.23 -14.33 -41.62
CA ASP A 329 41.43 -14.25 -40.79
C ASP A 329 41.67 -15.58 -40.07
N SER A 330 42.88 -16.13 -40.19
CA SER A 330 43.20 -17.52 -39.83
C SER A 330 43.22 -17.77 -38.31
N ASN A 331 43.19 -16.71 -37.51
CA ASN A 331 43.11 -16.75 -36.05
C ASN A 331 41.71 -16.43 -35.48
N VAL A 332 40.70 -16.18 -36.31
CA VAL A 332 39.34 -15.83 -35.84
C VAL A 332 38.46 -17.08 -35.75
N GLU A 333 38.03 -17.41 -34.53
CA GLU A 333 37.03 -18.46 -34.32
C GLU A 333 35.62 -17.93 -34.60
N TYR A 334 34.90 -18.62 -35.50
CA TYR A 334 33.51 -18.33 -35.83
C TYR A 334 32.58 -19.13 -34.93
N TYR A 335 31.58 -18.49 -34.34
CA TYR A 335 30.56 -19.19 -33.55
C TYR A 335 29.17 -18.61 -33.76
N PHE A 336 28.15 -19.39 -33.41
CA PHE A 336 26.76 -18.93 -33.34
C PHE A 336 26.02 -19.59 -32.19
N THR A 337 24.98 -18.93 -31.69
CA THR A 337 24.12 -19.42 -30.59
C THR A 337 23.00 -20.34 -31.09
N ILE A 338 22.66 -21.37 -30.31
CA ILE A 338 21.57 -22.31 -30.61
C ILE A 338 20.57 -22.40 -29.44
N GLY A 339 19.28 -22.47 -29.75
CA GLY A 339 18.22 -22.55 -28.72
C GLY A 339 17.76 -23.97 -28.35
N SER A 340 18.03 -24.96 -29.21
CA SER A 340 17.70 -26.38 -29.01
C SER A 340 18.54 -27.20 -29.97
N ILE A 341 19.15 -28.29 -29.47
CA ILE A 341 20.01 -29.19 -30.24
C ILE A 341 19.21 -29.89 -31.34
N ASP A 342 18.07 -30.47 -30.99
CA ASP A 342 17.20 -31.21 -31.92
C ASP A 342 16.82 -30.36 -33.14
N LYS A 343 16.43 -29.10 -32.90
CA LYS A 343 16.09 -28.14 -33.97
C LYS A 343 17.30 -27.65 -34.77
N PHE A 344 18.50 -27.72 -34.19
CA PHE A 344 19.74 -27.40 -34.90
C PHE A 344 20.15 -28.57 -35.82
N GLU A 345 20.12 -29.81 -35.33
CA GLU A 345 20.40 -30.99 -36.15
C GLU A 345 19.39 -31.15 -37.30
N GLU A 346 18.09 -30.92 -37.04
CA GLU A 346 17.04 -30.94 -38.07
C GLU A 346 17.30 -29.89 -39.17
N LYS A 347 17.64 -28.66 -38.79
CA LYS A 347 17.99 -27.59 -39.74
C LYS A 347 19.26 -27.92 -40.53
N LEU A 348 20.33 -28.34 -39.85
CA LEU A 348 21.60 -28.70 -40.50
C LEU A 348 21.40 -29.84 -41.51
N LYS A 349 20.63 -30.87 -41.15
CA LYS A 349 20.27 -31.97 -42.05
C LYS A 349 19.53 -31.46 -43.28
N ARG A 350 18.49 -30.63 -43.09
CA ARG A 350 17.71 -30.03 -44.18
C ARG A 350 18.58 -29.16 -45.11
N SER A 351 19.52 -28.38 -44.57
CA SER A 351 20.46 -27.59 -45.37
C SER A 351 21.41 -28.47 -46.18
N GLN A 352 22.00 -29.51 -45.58
CA GLN A 352 22.89 -30.44 -46.28
C GLN A 352 22.17 -31.24 -47.38
N GLU A 353 20.89 -31.57 -47.18
CA GLU A 353 20.01 -32.17 -48.20
C GLU A 353 19.71 -31.17 -49.34
N ALA A 354 19.40 -29.91 -49.01
CA ALA A 354 19.14 -28.87 -50.01
C ALA A 354 20.36 -28.57 -50.91
N TYR A 355 21.58 -28.74 -50.40
CA TYR A 355 22.82 -28.61 -51.16
C TYR A 355 23.31 -29.93 -51.80
N ASN A 356 22.51 -31.01 -51.79
CA ASN A 356 22.82 -32.33 -52.36
C ASN A 356 24.18 -32.90 -51.90
N ILE A 357 24.55 -32.70 -50.63
CA ILE A 357 25.83 -33.20 -50.08
C ILE A 357 25.72 -34.73 -49.88
N PRO A 358 26.57 -35.56 -50.53
CA PRO A 358 26.56 -37.01 -50.34
C PRO A 358 26.77 -37.40 -48.87
N GLU A 359 26.19 -38.52 -48.43
CA GLU A 359 26.19 -38.89 -47.01
C GLU A 359 27.61 -39.03 -46.43
N GLU A 360 28.57 -39.50 -47.24
CA GLU A 360 29.99 -39.63 -46.93
C GLU A 360 30.74 -38.30 -46.72
N LYS A 361 30.16 -37.18 -47.16
CA LYS A 361 30.76 -35.83 -47.09
C LYS A 361 29.98 -34.85 -46.21
N ARG A 362 29.04 -35.35 -45.39
CA ARG A 362 28.30 -34.53 -44.42
C ARG A 362 29.20 -34.05 -43.30
N VAL A 363 28.98 -32.83 -42.82
CA VAL A 363 29.82 -32.21 -41.80
C VAL A 363 29.56 -32.88 -40.45
N PRO A 364 30.58 -33.43 -39.77
CA PRO A 364 30.41 -34.05 -38.45
C PRO A 364 30.15 -32.99 -37.37
N VAL A 365 29.21 -33.30 -36.48
CA VAL A 365 28.89 -32.51 -35.29
C VAL A 365 29.47 -33.19 -34.05
N MET A 366 30.33 -32.48 -33.33
CA MET A 366 31.01 -32.94 -32.12
C MET A 366 30.47 -32.19 -30.90
N TYR A 367 30.18 -32.91 -29.82
CA TYR A 367 29.66 -32.32 -28.58
C TYR A 367 30.75 -32.27 -27.51
N ILE A 368 31.12 -31.06 -27.05
CA ILE A 368 32.10 -30.88 -25.97
C ILE A 368 31.51 -30.05 -24.82
N ARG A 369 31.85 -30.45 -23.59
CA ARG A 369 31.59 -29.66 -22.39
C ARG A 369 32.87 -28.98 -21.96
N SER A 370 33.11 -27.77 -22.48
CA SER A 370 34.27 -26.97 -22.09
C SER A 370 33.97 -26.22 -20.80
N THR A 371 34.62 -26.62 -19.71
CA THR A 371 34.68 -25.84 -18.48
C THR A 371 35.99 -25.07 -18.47
N ASN A 372 35.93 -23.76 -18.74
CA ASN A 372 37.11 -22.89 -18.68
C ASN A 372 37.50 -22.63 -17.22
N ILE A 373 38.19 -23.61 -16.61
CA ILE A 373 38.65 -23.57 -15.21
C ILE A 373 39.52 -22.33 -14.98
N TRP A 374 40.38 -21.98 -15.95
CA TRP A 374 41.19 -20.75 -15.90
C TRP A 374 40.36 -19.46 -15.88
N LYS A 375 39.27 -19.37 -16.65
CA LYS A 375 38.37 -18.20 -16.67
C LYS A 375 37.54 -18.10 -15.38
N SER A 376 37.25 -19.23 -14.73
CA SER A 376 36.65 -19.28 -13.38
C SER A 376 37.66 -18.95 -12.28
N LEU A 377 38.94 -19.31 -12.43
CA LEU A 377 39.97 -19.00 -11.43
C LEU A 377 40.28 -17.49 -11.42
N TRP A 378 40.32 -16.86 -12.60
CA TRP A 378 40.47 -15.40 -12.72
C TRP A 378 39.29 -14.60 -12.16
N SER A 379 38.05 -15.12 -12.18
CA SER A 379 36.91 -14.44 -11.56
C SER A 379 36.84 -14.61 -10.03
N ILE A 380 37.56 -15.58 -9.46
CA ILE A 380 37.74 -15.78 -8.01
C ILE A 380 38.89 -14.91 -7.46
N LEU A 381 39.85 -14.52 -8.29
CA LEU A 381 41.02 -13.73 -7.86
C LEU A 381 40.65 -12.38 -7.18
N PRO A 382 39.67 -11.59 -7.66
CA PRO A 382 39.27 -10.34 -6.99
C PRO A 382 38.66 -10.57 -5.61
N THR A 383 37.86 -11.62 -5.42
CA THR A 383 37.28 -11.97 -4.11
C THR A 383 38.36 -12.47 -3.14
N VAL A 384 39.33 -13.26 -3.61
CA VAL A 384 40.47 -13.70 -2.78
C VAL A 384 41.37 -12.51 -2.39
N LEU A 385 41.61 -11.57 -3.30
CA LEU A 385 42.33 -10.31 -3.00
C LEU A 385 41.57 -9.47 -1.97
N LEU A 386 40.25 -9.34 -2.08
CA LEU A 386 39.42 -8.63 -1.10
C LEU A 386 39.53 -9.26 0.30
N PHE A 387 39.37 -10.58 0.42
CA PHE A 387 39.49 -11.28 1.70
C PHE A 387 40.92 -11.23 2.27
N GLY A 388 41.94 -11.36 1.41
CA GLY A 388 43.34 -11.20 1.79
C GLY A 388 43.66 -9.79 2.29
N PHE A 389 43.10 -8.75 1.65
CA PHE A 389 43.23 -7.35 2.06
C PHE A 389 42.51 -7.07 3.38
N ILE A 390 41.31 -7.62 3.60
CA ILE A 390 40.59 -7.55 4.90
C ILE A 390 41.40 -8.25 6.01
N PHE A 391 42.00 -9.41 5.73
CA PHE A 391 42.84 -10.12 6.70
C PHE A 391 44.17 -9.40 6.99
N TRP A 392 44.78 -8.76 5.99
CA TRP A 392 46.01 -7.98 6.17
C TRP A 392 45.76 -6.65 6.89
N SER A 393 44.70 -5.93 6.53
CA SER A 393 44.31 -4.68 7.19
C SER A 393 43.89 -4.90 8.65
N THR A 394 43.14 -5.96 8.96
CA THR A 394 42.85 -6.33 10.36
C THR A 394 44.12 -6.70 11.12
N LYS A 395 45.04 -7.49 10.55
CA LYS A 395 46.34 -7.74 11.20
C LYS A 395 47.17 -6.48 11.42
N LYS A 396 47.12 -5.51 10.50
CA LYS A 396 47.88 -4.25 10.60
C LYS A 396 47.23 -3.22 11.55
N LEU A 397 45.90 -3.25 11.71
CA LEU A 397 45.20 -2.51 12.77
C LEU A 397 45.45 -3.12 14.17
N LEU A 398 45.51 -4.45 14.30
CA LEU A 398 45.81 -5.09 15.59
C LEU A 398 47.27 -4.92 16.05
N SER A 399 48.21 -4.60 15.15
CA SER A 399 49.61 -4.32 15.48
C SER A 399 49.94 -2.85 15.74
N SER A 400 48.95 -1.95 15.65
CA SER A 400 49.13 -0.51 15.80
C SER A 400 48.27 0.01 16.96
N SER A 401 48.91 0.30 18.10
CA SER A 401 48.30 0.70 19.39
C SER A 401 47.67 -0.46 20.17
N GLY A 402 48.28 -0.81 21.30
CA GLY A 402 47.73 -1.80 22.23
C GLY A 402 46.51 -1.29 22.98
N GLY A 403 45.62 -2.20 23.39
CA GLY A 403 44.53 -1.91 24.32
C GLY A 403 43.15 -1.68 23.69
N MET A 404 42.62 -2.67 22.94
CA MET A 404 41.17 -2.75 22.67
C MET A 404 40.65 -4.19 22.56
N SER A 405 40.97 -5.03 23.55
CA SER A 405 40.23 -6.28 23.78
C SER A 405 38.92 -5.94 24.49
N GLY A 406 37.78 -6.05 23.79
CA GLY A 406 36.44 -5.92 24.40
C GLY A 406 35.42 -4.97 23.74
N GLY A 407 35.79 -4.25 22.67
CA GLY A 407 35.00 -3.10 22.18
C GLY A 407 33.73 -3.36 21.35
N LEU A 408 33.60 -4.50 20.64
CA LEU A 408 32.53 -4.69 19.63
C LEU A 408 31.53 -5.83 19.85
N PHE A 409 31.72 -6.68 20.87
CA PHE A 409 30.79 -7.77 21.21
C PHE A 409 30.35 -7.75 22.70
N GLY A 410 30.54 -6.61 23.39
CA GLY A 410 30.33 -6.47 24.84
C GLY A 410 29.13 -5.62 25.27
N ASN A 411 28.45 -4.93 24.35
CA ASN A 411 27.38 -3.99 24.72
C ASN A 411 26.02 -4.68 24.89
N LYS A 412 25.80 -5.26 26.09
CA LYS A 412 24.47 -5.39 26.68
C LYS A 412 23.88 -3.99 26.93
N LYS A 413 23.43 -3.32 25.88
CA LYS A 413 22.53 -2.17 26.03
C LYS A 413 21.18 -2.75 26.46
N THR A 414 20.75 -2.36 27.66
CA THR A 414 19.44 -2.67 28.21
C THR A 414 18.37 -2.42 27.14
N PHE A 415 17.60 -3.45 26.81
CA PHE A 415 16.47 -3.32 25.90
C PHE A 415 15.50 -2.27 26.46
N LYS A 416 14.77 -1.61 25.56
CA LYS A 416 13.71 -0.67 25.93
C LYS A 416 12.63 -1.48 26.64
N LYS A 417 12.67 -1.50 27.99
CA LYS A 417 11.73 -2.29 28.80
C LYS A 417 10.31 -2.03 28.31
N PHE A 418 9.53 -3.10 28.15
CA PHE A 418 8.10 -2.99 27.92
C PHE A 418 7.47 -2.37 29.17
N ASN A 419 7.15 -1.08 29.09
CA ASN A 419 6.47 -0.38 30.17
C ASN A 419 5.05 -0.93 30.26
N ALA A 420 4.65 -1.43 31.43
CA ALA A 420 3.27 -1.78 31.70
C ALA A 420 2.44 -0.50 31.82
N ASP A 421 1.22 -0.50 31.30
CA ASP A 421 0.20 0.42 31.80
C ASP A 421 -0.26 -0.12 33.17
N GLU A 422 0.41 0.31 34.24
CA GLU A 422 0.12 -0.14 35.62
C GLU A 422 -1.25 0.33 36.15
N ASN A 423 -1.86 1.36 35.52
CA ASN A 423 -3.14 1.94 35.91
C ASN A 423 -4.07 2.13 34.69
N VAL A 424 -4.59 1.03 34.15
CA VAL A 424 -5.60 1.08 33.08
C VAL A 424 -6.92 1.60 33.65
N LYS A 425 -7.30 2.83 33.28
CA LYS A 425 -8.54 3.49 33.75
C LYS A 425 -9.81 3.05 33.00
N ILE A 426 -9.66 2.41 31.85
CA ILE A 426 -10.77 2.02 30.97
C ILE A 426 -11.43 0.75 31.52
N THR A 427 -12.74 0.74 31.63
CA THR A 427 -13.56 -0.36 32.17
C THR A 427 -14.58 -0.85 31.14
N PHE A 428 -15.34 -1.92 31.45
CA PHE A 428 -16.42 -2.37 30.56
C PHE A 428 -17.59 -1.39 30.42
N ASN A 429 -17.65 -0.32 31.21
CA ASN A 429 -18.63 0.77 31.05
C ASN A 429 -18.29 1.72 29.89
N ASP A 430 -17.02 1.75 29.49
CA ASP A 430 -16.49 2.61 28.41
C ASP A 430 -16.51 1.89 27.04
N VAL A 431 -16.91 0.62 27.03
CA VAL A 431 -17.09 -0.20 25.83
C VAL A 431 -18.58 -0.48 25.66
N ALA A 432 -19.11 -0.42 24.45
CA ALA A 432 -20.52 -0.60 24.16
C ALA A 432 -20.75 -1.43 22.88
N GLY A 433 -21.94 -1.99 22.72
CA GLY A 433 -22.37 -2.69 21.50
C GLY A 433 -21.68 -4.02 21.18
N CYS A 434 -21.12 -4.71 22.19
CA CYS A 434 -20.47 -6.02 22.04
C CYS A 434 -20.71 -6.92 23.27
N ASN A 435 -21.98 -7.13 23.62
CA ASN A 435 -22.37 -7.75 24.90
C ASN A 435 -21.97 -9.24 24.98
N GLU A 436 -22.05 -9.96 23.88
CA GLU A 436 -21.67 -11.36 23.73
C GLU A 436 -20.16 -11.53 23.94
N ALA A 437 -19.37 -10.65 23.30
CA ALA A 437 -17.92 -10.62 23.46
C ALA A 437 -17.50 -10.24 24.89
N LYS A 438 -18.23 -9.35 25.56
CA LYS A 438 -18.02 -9.06 26.98
C LYS A 438 -18.31 -10.29 27.85
N GLU A 439 -19.38 -11.03 27.58
CA GLU A 439 -19.74 -12.23 28.36
C GLU A 439 -18.66 -13.32 28.28
N GLU A 440 -18.16 -13.63 27.07
CA GLU A 440 -17.03 -14.56 26.92
C GLU A 440 -15.75 -14.07 27.64
N ILE A 441 -15.50 -12.76 27.65
CA ILE A 441 -14.31 -12.17 28.28
C ILE A 441 -14.46 -12.06 29.82
N MET A 442 -15.69 -11.95 30.34
CA MET A 442 -15.93 -11.97 31.79
C MET A 442 -15.44 -13.28 32.45
N GLU A 443 -15.34 -14.40 31.73
CA GLU A 443 -14.67 -15.61 32.24
C GLU A 443 -13.20 -15.32 32.64
N PHE A 444 -12.46 -14.61 31.79
CA PHE A 444 -11.05 -14.27 32.02
C PHE A 444 -10.88 -13.26 33.16
N VAL A 445 -11.78 -12.28 33.27
CA VAL A 445 -11.81 -11.33 34.40
C VAL A 445 -12.06 -12.05 35.72
N ASN A 446 -13.08 -12.93 35.77
CA ASN A 446 -13.41 -13.69 36.96
C ASN A 446 -12.28 -14.66 37.35
N PHE A 447 -11.57 -15.23 36.37
CA PHE A 447 -10.35 -16.00 36.61
C PHE A 447 -9.24 -15.15 37.23
N LEU A 448 -8.92 -13.98 36.67
CA LEU A 448 -7.84 -13.11 37.17
C LEU A 448 -8.14 -12.56 38.57
N LYS A 449 -9.41 -12.24 38.88
CA LYS A 449 -9.83 -11.82 40.23
C LYS A 449 -9.81 -12.97 41.24
N HIS A 450 -10.15 -14.20 40.83
CA HIS A 450 -10.38 -15.33 41.74
C HIS A 450 -9.78 -16.67 41.25
N PRO A 451 -8.47 -16.77 40.99
CA PRO A 451 -7.86 -17.96 40.36
C PRO A 451 -8.06 -19.24 41.17
N GLN A 452 -7.95 -19.15 42.51
CA GLN A 452 -8.16 -20.27 43.44
C GLN A 452 -9.51 -20.98 43.28
N LYS A 453 -10.56 -20.29 42.81
CA LYS A 453 -11.88 -20.89 42.58
C LYS A 453 -11.84 -21.95 41.48
N TYR A 454 -11.04 -21.70 40.44
CA TYR A 454 -10.91 -22.56 39.27
C TYR A 454 -9.93 -23.71 39.52
N GLU A 455 -8.82 -23.42 40.21
CA GLU A 455 -7.81 -24.41 40.62
C GLU A 455 -8.39 -25.51 41.52
N ARG A 456 -9.20 -25.14 42.52
CA ARG A 456 -9.87 -26.11 43.43
C ARG A 456 -10.80 -27.07 42.69
N LEU A 457 -11.32 -26.68 41.53
CA LEU A 457 -12.17 -27.50 40.66
C LEU A 457 -11.37 -28.29 39.60
N GLY A 458 -10.04 -28.13 39.55
CA GLY A 458 -9.19 -28.73 38.53
C GLY A 458 -9.43 -28.18 37.12
N ALA A 459 -10.09 -27.02 37.00
CA ALA A 459 -10.37 -26.40 35.71
C ALA A 459 -9.07 -25.90 35.08
N LYS A 460 -8.84 -26.24 33.81
CA LYS A 460 -7.69 -25.72 33.05
C LYS A 460 -7.97 -24.31 32.58
N ILE A 461 -7.01 -23.43 32.83
CA ILE A 461 -7.08 -22.01 32.49
C ILE A 461 -6.93 -21.85 30.97
N PRO A 462 -7.83 -21.11 30.28
CA PRO A 462 -7.63 -20.75 28.88
C PRO A 462 -6.44 -19.79 28.78
N ARG A 463 -5.36 -20.22 28.10
CA ARG A 463 -4.08 -19.48 28.09
C ARG A 463 -4.13 -18.20 27.26
N GLY A 464 -5.02 -18.17 26.28
CA GLY A 464 -5.24 -16.99 25.47
C GLY A 464 -6.50 -17.05 24.65
N ALA A 465 -6.90 -15.87 24.16
CA ALA A 465 -8.03 -15.70 23.26
C ALA A 465 -7.63 -14.81 22.09
N ILE A 466 -8.12 -15.15 20.90
CA ILE A 466 -7.99 -14.28 19.73
C ILE A 466 -9.28 -13.48 19.56
N LEU A 467 -9.14 -12.16 19.48
CA LEU A 467 -10.19 -11.20 19.17
C LEU A 467 -10.15 -10.95 17.67
N ASN A 468 -11.12 -11.48 16.92
CA ASN A 468 -11.17 -11.35 15.46
C ASN A 468 -12.40 -10.57 15.00
N GLY A 469 -12.24 -9.69 14.02
CA GLY A 469 -13.35 -8.91 13.47
C GLY A 469 -12.90 -7.72 12.65
N PRO A 470 -13.81 -6.98 12.00
CA PRO A 470 -13.48 -5.80 11.19
C PRO A 470 -12.63 -4.75 11.92
N PRO A 471 -11.87 -3.91 11.20
CA PRO A 471 -11.21 -2.75 11.83
C PRO A 471 -12.26 -1.82 12.48
N GLY A 472 -11.87 -1.10 13.53
CA GLY A 472 -12.76 -0.14 14.19
C GLY A 472 -13.79 -0.73 15.18
N THR A 473 -13.91 -2.05 15.32
CA THR A 473 -14.88 -2.69 16.26
C THR A 473 -14.43 -2.72 17.73
N GLY A 474 -13.39 -1.97 18.11
CA GLY A 474 -12.99 -1.83 19.52
C GLY A 474 -12.21 -3.00 20.11
N LYS A 475 -11.66 -3.93 19.31
CA LYS A 475 -10.85 -5.08 19.79
C LYS A 475 -9.81 -4.71 20.87
N THR A 476 -8.97 -3.71 20.58
CA THR A 476 -7.91 -3.20 21.47
C THR A 476 -8.48 -2.47 22.69
N LEU A 477 -9.64 -1.82 22.55
CA LEU A 477 -10.35 -1.15 23.65
C LEU A 477 -10.92 -2.19 24.63
N LEU A 478 -11.53 -3.26 24.12
CA LEU A 478 -12.08 -4.36 24.93
C LEU A 478 -10.98 -5.12 25.67
N ALA A 479 -9.83 -5.37 25.04
CA ALA A 479 -8.66 -5.95 25.71
C ALA A 479 -8.14 -5.05 26.85
N LYS A 480 -8.09 -3.73 26.66
CA LYS A 480 -7.75 -2.77 27.74
C LYS A 480 -8.80 -2.76 28.86
N ALA A 481 -10.08 -2.69 28.51
CA ALA A 481 -11.19 -2.73 29.46
C ALA A 481 -11.18 -3.99 30.34
N THR A 482 -10.75 -5.12 29.77
CA THR A 482 -10.58 -6.39 30.50
C THR A 482 -9.54 -6.26 31.62
N ALA A 483 -8.43 -5.57 31.36
CA ALA A 483 -7.37 -5.36 32.35
C ALA A 483 -7.76 -4.35 33.42
N GLY A 484 -8.42 -3.25 33.04
CA GLY A 484 -8.97 -2.28 34.00
C GLY A 484 -10.05 -2.89 34.89
N GLU A 485 -10.95 -3.70 34.33
CA GLU A 485 -11.95 -4.43 35.10
C GLU A 485 -11.32 -5.47 36.05
N ALA A 486 -10.30 -6.21 35.60
CA ALA A 486 -9.59 -7.19 36.43
C ALA A 486 -8.63 -6.55 37.46
N GLY A 487 -8.22 -5.29 37.26
CA GLY A 487 -7.26 -4.60 38.11
C GLY A 487 -5.82 -5.11 37.96
N VAL A 488 -5.44 -5.57 36.76
CA VAL A 488 -4.12 -6.20 36.49
C VAL A 488 -3.28 -5.38 35.50
N PRO A 489 -1.93 -5.49 35.53
CA PRO A 489 -1.06 -4.82 34.56
C PRO A 489 -1.35 -5.26 33.11
N PHE A 490 -1.35 -4.28 32.20
CA PHE A 490 -1.57 -4.49 30.77
C PHE A 490 -0.30 -4.23 29.95
N TYR A 491 0.12 -5.22 29.18
CA TYR A 491 1.23 -5.13 28.25
C TYR A 491 0.71 -5.13 26.81
N SER A 492 0.73 -3.97 26.15
CA SER A 492 0.35 -3.83 24.75
C SER A 492 1.58 -3.85 23.85
N VAL A 493 1.58 -4.70 22.82
CA VAL A 493 2.59 -4.73 21.75
C VAL A 493 1.91 -4.88 20.39
N SER A 494 2.48 -4.31 19.33
CA SER A 494 2.00 -4.58 17.96
C SER A 494 2.77 -5.74 17.35
N GLY A 495 2.08 -6.61 16.63
CA GLY A 495 2.66 -7.73 15.87
C GLY A 495 3.74 -7.27 14.89
N SER A 496 3.67 -6.02 14.40
CA SER A 496 4.68 -5.44 13.52
C SER A 496 5.99 -5.09 14.23
N GLU A 497 6.00 -4.84 15.54
CA GLU A 497 7.22 -4.58 16.34
C GLU A 497 8.12 -5.82 16.49
N PHE A 498 7.59 -6.99 16.14
CA PHE A 498 8.29 -8.27 16.18
C PHE A 498 8.95 -8.66 14.85
N VAL A 499 8.73 -7.89 13.77
CA VAL A 499 9.28 -8.16 12.43
C VAL A 499 10.43 -7.21 12.16
N GLU A 500 11.68 -7.69 12.25
CA GLU A 500 12.87 -6.86 12.00
C GLU A 500 13.82 -7.45 10.96
N MET A 501 14.69 -6.60 10.39
CA MET A 501 15.72 -7.02 9.44
C MET A 501 16.79 -7.95 10.04
N PHE A 502 16.89 -8.02 11.37
CA PHE A 502 17.91 -8.79 12.08
C PHE A 502 17.34 -10.10 12.63
N VAL A 503 17.79 -11.22 12.05
CA VAL A 503 17.35 -12.57 12.42
C VAL A 503 17.48 -12.81 13.93
N GLY A 504 16.37 -13.13 14.58
CA GLY A 504 16.32 -13.49 16.00
C GLY A 504 16.09 -12.34 16.97
N VAL A 505 16.04 -11.07 16.52
CA VAL A 505 15.68 -9.95 17.39
C VAL A 505 14.21 -10.03 17.82
N GLY A 506 13.29 -10.30 16.89
CA GLY A 506 11.87 -10.54 17.19
C GLY A 506 11.67 -11.66 18.22
N ALA A 507 12.29 -12.82 18.00
CA ALA A 507 12.27 -13.93 18.96
C ALA A 507 12.84 -13.55 20.34
N SER A 508 13.87 -12.69 20.43
CA SER A 508 14.37 -12.20 21.71
C SER A 508 13.36 -11.29 22.42
N ARG A 509 12.66 -10.41 21.68
CA ARG A 509 11.61 -9.53 22.23
C ARG A 509 10.44 -10.33 22.80
N VAL A 510 10.02 -11.39 22.11
CA VAL A 510 8.98 -12.30 22.60
C VAL A 510 9.37 -12.92 23.95
N ARG A 511 10.60 -13.42 24.09
CA ARG A 511 11.09 -13.98 25.38
C ARG A 511 11.09 -12.93 26.49
N GLU A 512 11.52 -11.70 26.19
CA GLU A 512 11.57 -10.61 27.16
C GLU A 512 10.17 -10.18 27.62
N LEU A 513 9.23 -9.99 26.68
CA LEU A 513 7.83 -9.67 26.97
C LEU A 513 7.20 -10.71 27.91
N PHE A 514 7.28 -12.00 27.57
CA PHE A 514 6.70 -13.07 28.38
C PHE A 514 7.43 -13.22 29.72
N LYS A 515 8.73 -12.91 29.78
CA LYS A 515 9.45 -12.86 31.06
C LYS A 515 8.92 -11.72 31.96
N THR A 516 8.80 -10.50 31.44
CA THR A 516 8.28 -9.36 32.21
C THR A 516 6.81 -9.54 32.62
N ALA A 517 5.98 -10.15 31.77
CA ALA A 517 4.60 -10.50 32.12
C ALA A 517 4.51 -11.50 33.29
N ARG A 518 5.36 -12.54 33.30
CA ARG A 518 5.48 -13.50 34.41
C ARG A 518 6.03 -12.88 35.70
N GLU A 519 6.97 -11.94 35.59
CA GLU A 519 7.52 -11.21 36.76
C GLU A 519 6.47 -10.32 37.45
N ASN A 520 5.38 -9.95 36.76
CA ASN A 520 4.30 -9.07 37.25
C ASN A 520 2.92 -9.77 37.20
N ALA A 521 2.89 -11.10 37.31
CA ALA A 521 1.64 -11.87 37.31
C ALA A 521 0.83 -11.64 38.61
N PRO A 522 -0.52 -11.66 38.56
CA PRO A 522 -1.39 -11.87 37.38
C PRO A 522 -1.35 -10.69 36.41
N SER A 523 -1.26 -10.96 35.10
CA SER A 523 -1.11 -9.91 34.08
C SER A 523 -1.76 -10.29 32.75
N ILE A 524 -2.03 -9.28 31.92
CA ILE A 524 -2.54 -9.45 30.55
C ILE A 524 -1.49 -8.98 29.54
N VAL A 525 -1.23 -9.83 28.54
CA VAL A 525 -0.44 -9.49 27.35
C VAL A 525 -1.39 -9.37 26.16
N PHE A 526 -1.38 -8.24 25.46
CA PHE A 526 -2.13 -8.02 24.23
C PHE A 526 -1.19 -7.82 23.04
N VAL A 527 -1.33 -8.69 22.03
CA VAL A 527 -0.62 -8.60 20.75
C VAL A 527 -1.59 -8.13 19.68
N ASP A 528 -1.57 -6.85 19.32
CA ASP A 528 -2.35 -6.33 18.19
C ASP A 528 -1.75 -6.79 16.86
N GLU A 529 -2.52 -6.76 15.77
CA GLU A 529 -2.06 -7.14 14.41
C GLU A 529 -1.25 -8.45 14.37
N ILE A 530 -1.70 -9.50 15.06
CA ILE A 530 -0.94 -10.76 15.16
C ILE A 530 -0.68 -11.40 13.79
N ASP A 531 -1.46 -11.07 12.75
CA ASP A 531 -1.24 -11.47 11.37
C ASP A 531 0.03 -10.86 10.71
N ALA A 532 0.71 -9.92 11.37
CA ALA A 532 2.06 -9.47 11.00
C ALA A 532 3.15 -10.55 11.25
N ILE A 533 3.02 -11.36 12.30
CA ILE A 533 3.91 -12.51 12.60
C ILE A 533 3.27 -13.87 12.33
N GLY A 534 1.97 -14.01 12.55
CA GLY A 534 1.23 -15.26 12.61
C GLY A 534 0.61 -15.80 11.31
N LYS A 535 0.87 -15.20 10.14
CA LYS A 535 0.35 -15.67 8.85
C LYS A 535 0.88 -17.07 8.51
N SER A 536 -0.03 -17.92 8.07
CA SER A 536 0.23 -19.26 7.56
C SER A 536 1.25 -19.25 6.42
N ARG A 537 2.01 -20.35 6.33
CA ARG A 537 3.05 -20.55 5.31
C ARG A 537 2.42 -20.64 3.92
N GLY A 538 2.35 -19.51 3.22
CA GLY A 538 2.04 -19.52 1.79
C GLY A 538 3.07 -20.37 1.05
N LYS A 539 2.62 -21.18 0.07
CA LYS A 539 3.48 -21.99 -0.83
C LYS A 539 4.34 -21.13 -1.79
N SER A 540 4.68 -19.91 -1.40
CA SER A 540 5.54 -18.99 -2.15
C SER A 540 6.95 -19.57 -2.13
N LYS A 541 7.29 -20.29 -3.19
CA LYS A 541 8.57 -21.00 -3.41
C LYS A 541 9.69 -19.99 -3.77
N GLY A 542 9.76 -18.89 -3.03
CA GLY A 542 10.53 -17.68 -3.30
C GLY A 542 11.52 -17.34 -2.19
N MET A 543 12.79 -17.33 -2.56
CA MET A 543 13.97 -17.15 -1.70
C MET A 543 13.88 -16.05 -0.62
N GLY A 544 13.96 -16.44 0.65
CA GLY A 544 14.68 -15.70 1.71
C GLY A 544 13.96 -14.59 2.48
N GLY A 545 12.61 -14.51 2.47
CA GLY A 545 11.86 -13.48 3.20
C GLY A 545 11.11 -13.93 4.47
N ASN A 546 10.99 -15.24 4.73
CA ASN A 546 10.10 -15.76 5.77
C ASN A 546 10.82 -16.14 7.08
N ASP A 547 12.13 -16.38 7.04
CA ASP A 547 12.86 -17.10 8.08
C ASP A 547 12.87 -16.38 9.45
N GLU A 548 12.93 -15.04 9.46
CA GLU A 548 12.89 -14.23 10.69
C GLU A 548 11.51 -14.29 11.34
N ARG A 549 10.47 -14.02 10.55
CA ARG A 549 9.06 -14.09 10.95
C ARG A 549 8.68 -15.48 11.47
N GLU A 550 9.09 -16.54 10.76
CA GLU A 550 8.85 -17.93 11.19
C GLU A 550 9.57 -18.24 12.51
N ASN A 551 10.80 -17.76 12.72
CA ASN A 551 11.52 -17.93 13.97
C ASN A 551 10.83 -17.20 15.14
N THR A 552 10.38 -15.96 14.93
CA THR A 552 9.65 -15.18 15.93
C THR A 552 8.29 -15.78 16.26
N LEU A 553 7.55 -16.27 15.25
CA LEU A 553 6.31 -17.03 15.44
C LEU A 553 6.56 -18.32 16.25
N ASN A 554 7.55 -19.12 15.89
CA ASN A 554 7.88 -20.34 16.63
C ASN A 554 8.25 -20.04 18.08
N GLN A 555 8.94 -18.93 18.37
CA GLN A 555 9.23 -18.52 19.74
C GLN A 555 7.96 -18.16 20.53
N LEU A 556 7.00 -17.46 19.91
CA LEU A 556 5.70 -17.18 20.54
C LEU A 556 4.97 -18.48 20.90
N LEU A 557 4.95 -19.46 20.00
CA LEU A 557 4.38 -20.77 20.26
C LEU A 557 5.07 -21.50 21.43
N VAL A 558 6.40 -21.40 21.53
CA VAL A 558 7.18 -22.00 22.63
C VAL A 558 6.90 -21.32 23.98
N GLU A 559 6.74 -20.00 24.03
CA GLU A 559 6.37 -19.32 25.28
C GLU A 559 4.93 -19.67 25.71
N MET A 560 3.98 -19.76 24.77
CA MET A 560 2.58 -20.12 25.07
C MET A 560 2.43 -21.58 25.53
N ASP A 561 3.11 -22.52 24.87
CA ASP A 561 3.16 -23.91 25.32
C ASP A 561 3.88 -24.02 26.68
N GLY A 562 4.90 -23.18 26.89
CA GLY A 562 5.76 -23.17 28.07
C GLY A 562 5.14 -22.65 29.37
N PHE A 563 3.96 -22.03 29.33
CA PHE A 563 3.26 -21.62 30.56
C PHE A 563 2.99 -22.82 31.49
N LYS A 564 3.03 -22.58 32.79
CA LYS A 564 2.46 -23.44 33.83
C LYS A 564 1.09 -22.90 34.23
N SER A 565 0.27 -23.73 34.90
CA SER A 565 -1.02 -23.27 35.43
C SER A 565 -0.84 -22.11 36.44
N ASP A 566 0.27 -22.13 37.17
CA ASP A 566 0.59 -21.21 38.26
C ASP A 566 1.16 -19.86 37.77
N ASP A 567 1.37 -19.68 36.46
CA ASP A 567 1.98 -18.45 35.93
C ASP A 567 1.00 -17.26 35.85
N HIS A 568 -0.32 -17.50 35.94
CA HIS A 568 -1.40 -16.48 35.95
C HIS A 568 -1.35 -15.38 34.85
N VAL A 569 -0.72 -15.65 33.70
CA VAL A 569 -0.70 -14.74 32.54
C VAL A 569 -1.79 -15.14 31.53
N VAL A 570 -2.53 -14.15 31.03
CA VAL A 570 -3.51 -14.31 29.93
C VAL A 570 -3.02 -13.57 28.69
N VAL A 571 -3.04 -14.23 27.53
CA VAL A 571 -2.61 -13.65 26.25
C VAL A 571 -3.81 -13.38 25.34
N PHE A 572 -4.12 -12.11 25.10
CA PHE A 572 -5.06 -11.69 24.05
C PHE A 572 -4.30 -11.36 22.75
N ALA A 573 -4.92 -11.64 21.60
CA ALA A 573 -4.39 -11.23 20.31
C ALA A 573 -5.46 -10.59 19.43
N GLY A 574 -5.16 -9.46 18.79
CA GLY A 574 -6.04 -8.79 17.84
C GLY A 574 -5.74 -9.21 16.40
N THR A 575 -6.77 -9.50 15.61
CA THR A 575 -6.63 -9.60 14.14
C THR A 575 -7.87 -9.10 13.40
N ASN A 576 -7.65 -8.59 12.18
CA ASN A 576 -8.73 -8.36 11.22
C ASN A 576 -9.03 -9.60 10.36
N ARG A 577 -8.12 -10.58 10.34
CA ARG A 577 -8.13 -11.72 9.41
C ARG A 577 -7.68 -13.01 10.10
N ILE A 578 -8.64 -13.79 10.59
CA ILE A 578 -8.36 -15.10 11.19
C ILE A 578 -8.04 -16.18 10.13
N ASP A 579 -8.49 -15.98 8.89
CA ASP A 579 -8.29 -16.86 7.74
C ASP A 579 -6.82 -16.99 7.32
N VAL A 580 -6.04 -15.92 7.46
CA VAL A 580 -4.63 -15.92 7.04
C VAL A 580 -3.69 -16.54 8.07
N LEU A 581 -4.13 -16.74 9.31
CA LEU A 581 -3.27 -17.17 10.42
C LEU A 581 -2.85 -18.63 10.32
N ASP A 582 -1.68 -18.95 10.88
CA ASP A 582 -1.17 -20.30 10.99
C ASP A 582 -2.09 -21.11 11.92
N PRO A 583 -2.69 -22.22 11.46
CA PRO A 583 -3.53 -23.09 12.29
C PRO A 583 -2.84 -23.60 13.56
N ALA A 584 -1.51 -23.53 13.66
CA ALA A 584 -0.75 -23.81 14.87
C ALA A 584 -1.06 -22.83 16.02
N LEU A 585 -1.36 -21.56 15.75
CA LEU A 585 -1.72 -20.58 16.79
C LEU A 585 -3.08 -20.92 17.43
N LEU A 586 -4.01 -21.43 16.61
CA LEU A 586 -5.40 -21.72 16.97
C LEU A 586 -5.62 -23.13 17.56
N ARG A 587 -4.56 -23.76 18.08
CA ARG A 587 -4.63 -25.09 18.71
C ARG A 587 -4.88 -24.97 20.22
N PRO A 588 -5.59 -25.94 20.84
CA PRO A 588 -5.74 -26.00 22.29
C PRO A 588 -4.39 -26.00 23.03
N GLY A 589 -4.31 -25.21 24.10
CA GLY A 589 -3.08 -24.84 24.81
C GLY A 589 -2.47 -23.50 24.38
N ARG A 590 -3.10 -22.74 23.48
CA ARG A 590 -2.58 -21.48 22.90
C ARG A 590 -3.70 -20.43 22.84
N PHE A 591 -4.18 -20.08 21.64
CA PHE A 591 -5.38 -19.26 21.48
C PHE A 591 -6.61 -20.18 21.45
N ASP A 592 -7.05 -20.53 22.66
CA ASP A 592 -8.08 -21.54 22.92
C ASP A 592 -9.49 -21.02 22.66
N ARG A 593 -9.71 -19.71 22.92
CA ARG A 593 -10.95 -19.00 22.63
C ARG A 593 -10.79 -18.15 21.36
N LYS A 594 -11.88 -18.03 20.59
CA LYS A 594 -11.98 -17.23 19.35
C LYS A 594 -13.22 -16.37 19.47
N ILE A 595 -13.03 -15.11 19.86
CA ILE A 595 -14.10 -14.17 20.15
C ILE A 595 -14.28 -13.27 18.93
N TYR A 596 -15.41 -13.42 18.26
CA TYR A 596 -15.75 -12.58 17.11
C TYR A 596 -16.34 -11.25 17.58
N ILE A 597 -15.78 -10.13 17.11
CA ILE A 597 -16.23 -8.78 17.42
C ILE A 597 -16.61 -8.09 16.11
N GLY A 598 -17.86 -8.31 15.70
CA GLY A 598 -18.46 -7.75 14.49
C GLY A 598 -18.77 -6.25 14.59
N ASN A 599 -19.42 -5.72 13.54
CA ASN A 599 -19.97 -4.37 13.60
C ASN A 599 -21.23 -4.37 14.49
N PRO A 600 -21.48 -3.31 15.28
CA PRO A 600 -22.61 -3.23 16.20
C PRO A 600 -23.97 -3.21 15.49
N GLU A 601 -24.92 -3.96 16.02
CA GLU A 601 -26.34 -3.88 15.69
C GLU A 601 -26.96 -2.55 16.16
N LEU A 602 -28.21 -2.27 15.77
CA LEU A 602 -28.88 -1.00 16.07
C LEU A 602 -28.78 -0.55 17.53
N ASP A 603 -29.14 -1.40 18.49
CA ASP A 603 -29.11 -1.04 19.91
C ASP A 603 -27.66 -0.90 20.41
N GLY A 604 -26.74 -1.73 19.93
CA GLY A 604 -25.32 -1.55 20.18
C GLY A 604 -24.77 -0.21 19.64
N ARG A 605 -25.26 0.26 18.49
CA ARG A 605 -24.94 1.60 17.97
C ARG A 605 -25.48 2.71 18.88
N LYS A 606 -26.71 2.59 19.39
CA LYS A 606 -27.29 3.55 20.36
C LYS A 606 -26.43 3.63 21.63
N ASP A 607 -25.97 2.51 22.16
CA ASP A 607 -25.11 2.47 23.34
C ASP A 607 -23.74 3.13 23.06
N ILE A 608 -23.13 2.87 21.90
CA ILE A 608 -21.85 3.49 21.51
C ILE A 608 -22.00 5.01 21.33
N PHE A 609 -23.08 5.48 20.68
CA PHE A 609 -23.42 6.90 20.68
C PHE A 609 -23.58 7.42 22.13
N GLY A 610 -24.25 6.66 23.00
CA GLY A 610 -24.41 6.98 24.41
C GLY A 610 -23.10 7.07 25.23
N VAL A 611 -22.01 6.43 24.79
CA VAL A 611 -20.67 6.63 25.38
C VAL A 611 -20.07 7.95 24.86
N HIS A 612 -19.98 8.14 23.54
CA HIS A 612 -19.29 9.29 22.95
C HIS A 612 -20.02 10.63 23.11
N LEU A 613 -21.35 10.62 23.19
CA LEU A 613 -22.15 11.83 23.40
C LEU A 613 -21.95 12.44 24.80
N LYS A 614 -21.46 11.68 25.80
CA LYS A 614 -21.16 12.20 27.15
C LYS A 614 -20.05 13.25 27.17
N GLU A 615 -19.12 13.17 26.22
CA GLU A 615 -17.99 14.10 26.10
C GLU A 615 -18.35 15.37 25.31
N ILE A 616 -19.52 15.39 24.64
CA ILE A 616 -19.94 16.44 23.72
C ILE A 616 -20.95 17.39 24.38
N LYS A 617 -20.76 18.70 24.17
CA LYS A 617 -21.72 19.74 24.59
C LYS A 617 -22.91 19.78 23.64
N LEU A 618 -23.94 18.99 23.94
CA LEU A 618 -25.23 18.98 23.24
C LEU A 618 -26.11 20.17 23.64
N ASP A 619 -27.06 20.51 22.78
CA ASP A 619 -28.10 21.52 23.08
C ASP A 619 -28.99 21.01 24.24
N PRO A 620 -29.17 21.78 25.34
CA PRO A 620 -29.95 21.33 26.51
C PRO A 620 -31.42 21.00 26.23
N LYS A 621 -31.96 21.41 25.07
CA LYS A 621 -33.33 21.08 24.64
C LYS A 621 -33.45 19.75 23.88
N CYS A 622 -32.36 19.06 23.61
CA CYS A 622 -32.36 17.81 22.87
C CYS A 622 -32.72 16.63 23.79
N ASP A 623 -33.72 15.82 23.41
CA ASP A 623 -33.88 14.49 23.99
C ASP A 623 -32.70 13.61 23.54
N LEU A 624 -31.96 13.08 24.53
CA LEU A 624 -30.78 12.26 24.30
C LEU A 624 -31.16 10.86 23.77
N GLU A 625 -32.32 10.31 24.17
CA GLU A 625 -32.73 8.97 23.74
C GLU A 625 -33.29 8.97 22.32
N ASP A 626 -34.07 9.98 21.95
CA ASP A 626 -34.46 10.20 20.55
C ASP A 626 -33.24 10.43 19.66
N LEU A 627 -32.30 11.31 20.07
CA LEU A 627 -31.08 11.58 19.30
C LEU A 627 -30.25 10.30 19.09
N LYS A 628 -29.99 9.51 20.13
CA LYS A 628 -29.28 8.21 20.00
C LYS A 628 -29.99 7.30 19.02
N GLY A 629 -31.31 7.14 19.15
CA GLY A 629 -32.12 6.26 18.30
C GLY A 629 -32.09 6.68 16.83
N ARG A 630 -32.26 7.98 16.57
CA ARG A 630 -32.18 8.58 15.24
C ARG A 630 -30.79 8.41 14.62
N LEU A 631 -29.72 8.73 15.35
CA LEU A 631 -28.35 8.61 14.86
C LEU A 631 -27.97 7.14 14.55
N ALA A 632 -28.28 6.21 15.46
CA ALA A 632 -28.04 4.77 15.25
C ALA A 632 -28.79 4.20 14.04
N THR A 633 -29.94 4.77 13.70
CA THR A 633 -30.74 4.43 12.51
C THR A 633 -30.16 5.04 11.22
N LEU A 634 -29.56 6.24 11.29
CA LEU A 634 -28.91 6.91 10.16
C LEU A 634 -27.50 6.39 9.83
N THR A 635 -26.88 5.61 10.72
CA THR A 635 -25.53 5.02 10.55
C THR A 635 -25.54 3.48 10.49
N PRO A 636 -26.26 2.85 9.55
CA PRO A 636 -26.29 1.39 9.41
C PRO A 636 -24.92 0.83 9.03
N GLY A 637 -24.53 -0.28 9.65
CA GLY A 637 -23.27 -0.97 9.36
C GLY A 637 -21.99 -0.26 9.82
N PHE A 638 -22.06 0.91 10.45
CA PHE A 638 -20.90 1.63 10.98
C PHE A 638 -20.20 0.84 12.10
N SER A 639 -18.86 0.91 12.16
CA SER A 639 -18.10 0.40 13.31
C SER A 639 -18.13 1.39 14.48
N GLY A 640 -17.69 0.95 15.66
CA GLY A 640 -17.58 1.85 16.82
C GLY A 640 -16.64 3.03 16.59
N ALA A 641 -15.54 2.82 15.85
CA ALA A 641 -14.63 3.89 15.45
C ALA A 641 -15.27 4.89 14.47
N ASP A 642 -16.13 4.45 13.56
CA ASP A 642 -16.85 5.33 12.64
C ASP A 642 -17.85 6.21 13.42
N ILE A 643 -18.53 5.64 14.42
CA ILE A 643 -19.44 6.38 15.31
C ILE A 643 -18.68 7.42 16.14
N ALA A 644 -17.53 7.05 16.73
CA ALA A 644 -16.66 7.98 17.43
C ALA A 644 -16.20 9.14 16.51
N ASN A 645 -15.87 8.83 15.25
CA ASN A 645 -15.48 9.81 14.25
C ASN A 645 -16.65 10.74 13.86
N VAL A 646 -17.87 10.23 13.67
CA VAL A 646 -19.09 11.04 13.46
C VAL A 646 -19.31 12.01 14.61
N CYS A 647 -19.16 11.55 15.86
CA CYS A 647 -19.34 12.38 17.04
C CYS A 647 -18.30 13.53 17.07
N ASN A 648 -17.03 13.22 16.80
CA ASN A 648 -15.96 14.21 16.72
C ASN A 648 -16.15 15.20 15.55
N GLU A 649 -16.45 14.72 14.35
CA GLU A 649 -16.71 15.58 13.18
C GLU A 649 -17.93 16.49 13.37
N ALA A 650 -18.98 16.03 14.07
CA ALA A 650 -20.14 16.87 14.42
C ALA A 650 -19.73 18.04 15.33
N ALA A 651 -18.87 17.80 16.32
CA ALA A 651 -18.29 18.85 17.16
C ALA A 651 -17.39 19.81 16.35
N LEU A 652 -16.56 19.29 15.43
CA LEU A 652 -15.74 20.12 14.52
C LEU A 652 -16.56 20.92 13.50
N ILE A 653 -17.74 20.44 13.10
CA ILE A 653 -18.69 21.19 12.24
C ILE A 653 -19.33 22.33 13.05
N ALA A 654 -19.79 22.06 14.28
CA ALA A 654 -20.33 23.08 15.17
C ALA A 654 -19.30 24.18 15.47
N ALA A 655 -18.07 23.79 15.84
CA ALA A 655 -16.97 24.70 16.10
C ALA A 655 -16.62 25.59 14.89
N ARG A 656 -16.60 25.03 13.66
CA ARG A 656 -16.37 25.80 12.43
C ARG A 656 -17.45 26.84 12.14
N LYS A 657 -18.67 26.65 12.63
CA LYS A 657 -19.78 27.62 12.52
C LYS A 657 -19.83 28.61 13.70
N ASN A 658 -18.96 28.43 14.71
CA ASN A 658 -19.01 29.12 16.00
C ASN A 658 -20.31 28.87 16.79
N ASP A 659 -20.94 27.70 16.60
CA ASP A 659 -22.10 27.30 17.38
C ASP A 659 -21.69 26.91 18.82
N GLN A 660 -22.45 27.36 19.82
CA GLN A 660 -22.17 27.07 21.23
C GLN A 660 -22.46 25.61 21.63
N PHE A 661 -23.33 24.93 20.88
CA PHE A 661 -23.81 23.58 21.14
C PHE A 661 -23.84 22.74 19.87
N VAL A 662 -23.58 21.44 19.99
CA VAL A 662 -23.75 20.50 18.88
C VAL A 662 -25.23 20.11 18.77
N ARG A 663 -25.80 20.33 17.59
CA ARG A 663 -27.21 20.06 17.26
C ARG A 663 -27.33 18.93 16.23
N GLN A 664 -28.52 18.35 16.11
CA GLN A 664 -28.85 17.30 15.13
C GLN A 664 -28.31 17.57 13.69
N PRO A 665 -28.46 18.77 13.09
CA PRO A 665 -27.94 19.01 11.73
C PRO A 665 -26.42 18.90 11.60
N HIS A 666 -25.66 18.99 12.71
CA HIS A 666 -24.20 18.83 12.72
C HIS A 666 -23.81 17.36 12.68
N PHE A 667 -24.58 16.50 13.34
CA PHE A 667 -24.44 15.05 13.23
C PHE A 667 -24.84 14.56 11.83
N GLU A 668 -25.95 15.04 11.27
CA GLU A 668 -26.35 14.68 9.89
C GLU A 668 -25.26 15.07 8.88
N GLN A 669 -24.69 16.28 8.98
CA GLN A 669 -23.55 16.71 8.15
C GLN A 669 -22.26 15.90 8.41
N ALA A 670 -22.03 15.44 9.64
CA ALA A 670 -20.90 14.57 9.98
C ALA A 670 -21.05 13.17 9.38
N ILE A 671 -22.25 12.58 9.46
CA ILE A 671 -22.56 11.27 8.84
C ILE A 671 -22.32 11.34 7.33
N GLU A 672 -22.86 12.36 6.64
CA GLU A 672 -22.63 12.55 5.20
C GLU A 672 -21.15 12.72 4.85
N ARG A 673 -20.38 13.39 5.73
CA ARG A 673 -18.93 13.61 5.55
C ARG A 673 -18.12 12.33 5.78
N VAL A 674 -18.57 11.44 6.66
CA VAL A 674 -17.95 10.12 6.88
C VAL A 674 -18.29 9.16 5.73
N ILE A 675 -19.53 9.19 5.19
CA ILE A 675 -19.95 8.31 4.07
C ILE A 675 -19.41 8.81 2.73
N GLY A 676 -19.73 10.05 2.33
CA GLY A 676 -19.40 10.60 1.01
C GLY A 676 -18.04 11.30 0.95
N GLY A 677 -17.39 11.54 2.09
CA GLY A 677 -16.15 12.29 2.17
C GLY A 677 -16.35 13.81 2.09
N ILE A 678 -15.27 14.51 1.72
CA ILE A 678 -15.23 15.97 1.67
C ILE A 678 -16.04 16.51 0.48
N GLU A 679 -16.97 17.42 0.77
CA GLU A 679 -17.74 18.20 -0.20
C GLU A 679 -16.83 19.12 -1.04
N ARG A 680 -16.91 19.06 -2.37
CA ARG A 680 -16.04 19.82 -3.29
C ARG A 680 -16.70 21.08 -3.83
N LYS A 681 -16.88 22.09 -2.98
CA LYS A 681 -17.48 23.39 -3.33
C LYS A 681 -16.82 24.12 -4.53
N THR A 682 -15.56 23.83 -4.82
CA THR A 682 -14.82 24.42 -5.96
C THR A 682 -15.05 23.71 -7.29
N LYS A 683 -15.56 22.46 -7.30
CA LYS A 683 -15.85 21.73 -8.53
C LYS A 683 -17.29 22.02 -8.97
N LEU A 684 -17.49 23.19 -9.57
CA LEU A 684 -18.74 23.55 -10.22
C LEU A 684 -18.93 22.67 -11.46
N LEU A 685 -20.03 21.91 -11.49
CA LEU A 685 -20.49 21.19 -12.68
C LEU A 685 -21.13 22.18 -13.66
N SER A 686 -21.08 21.88 -14.95
CA SER A 686 -21.87 22.63 -15.94
C SER A 686 -23.38 22.43 -15.66
N PRO A 687 -24.26 23.35 -16.09
CA PRO A 687 -25.71 23.17 -15.93
C PRO A 687 -26.22 21.89 -16.60
N GLU A 688 -25.61 21.48 -17.72
CA GLU A 688 -25.93 20.24 -18.44
C GLU A 688 -25.44 19.00 -17.67
N GLU A 689 -24.20 19.01 -17.16
CA GLU A 689 -23.69 17.93 -16.30
C GLU A 689 -24.53 17.78 -15.02
N LYS A 690 -24.91 18.90 -14.39
CA LYS A 690 -25.77 18.93 -13.21
C LYS A 690 -27.17 18.36 -13.53
N ARG A 691 -27.73 18.66 -14.71
CA ARG A 691 -28.97 18.05 -15.21
C ARG A 691 -28.83 16.54 -15.36
N VAL A 692 -27.77 16.05 -16.01
CA VAL A 692 -27.55 14.60 -16.18
C VAL A 692 -27.43 13.89 -14.82
N VAL A 693 -26.64 14.43 -13.89
CA VAL A 693 -26.52 13.88 -12.53
C VAL A 693 -27.87 13.90 -11.79
N ALA A 694 -28.68 14.94 -11.93
CA ALA A 694 -30.01 14.99 -11.29
C ALA A 694 -30.98 13.91 -11.82
N TYR A 695 -31.03 13.67 -13.13
CA TYR A 695 -31.84 12.59 -13.69
C TYR A 695 -31.28 11.20 -13.35
N HIS A 696 -29.96 11.05 -13.25
CA HIS A 696 -29.29 9.82 -12.81
C HIS A 696 -29.68 9.47 -11.36
N GLU A 697 -29.49 10.40 -10.41
CA GLU A 697 -29.86 10.19 -9.01
C GLU A 697 -31.39 10.02 -8.82
N ALA A 698 -32.21 10.74 -9.61
CA ALA A 698 -33.66 10.53 -9.62
C ALA A 698 -34.05 9.12 -10.10
N GLY A 699 -33.33 8.55 -11.08
CA GLY A 699 -33.54 7.18 -11.54
C GLY A 699 -33.33 6.14 -10.44
N HIS A 700 -32.25 6.29 -9.68
CA HIS A 700 -32.01 5.46 -8.48
C HIS A 700 -33.11 5.65 -7.43
N ALA A 701 -33.47 6.89 -7.11
CA ALA A 701 -34.46 7.24 -6.10
C ALA A 701 -35.86 6.67 -6.41
N ILE A 702 -36.32 6.80 -7.66
CA ILE A 702 -37.62 6.28 -8.13
C ILE A 702 -37.65 4.75 -8.10
N CYS A 703 -36.59 4.07 -8.58
CA CYS A 703 -36.49 2.62 -8.46
C CYS A 703 -36.49 2.17 -6.98
N GLY A 704 -35.75 2.85 -6.10
CA GLY A 704 -35.77 2.58 -4.66
C GLY A 704 -37.15 2.78 -4.00
N TRP A 705 -37.94 3.73 -4.50
CA TRP A 705 -39.29 4.02 -3.99
C TRP A 705 -40.32 2.95 -4.40
N PHE A 706 -40.38 2.62 -5.69
CA PHE A 706 -41.43 1.77 -6.27
C PHE A 706 -41.10 0.27 -6.33
N LEU A 707 -39.87 -0.16 -6.01
CA LEU A 707 -39.55 -1.58 -5.84
C LEU A 707 -39.85 -2.04 -4.40
N GLU A 708 -40.48 -3.20 -4.25
CA GLU A 708 -40.94 -3.75 -2.97
C GLU A 708 -39.79 -4.14 -2.05
N PHE A 709 -38.77 -4.83 -2.58
CA PHE A 709 -37.66 -5.37 -1.79
C PHE A 709 -36.42 -4.46 -1.81
N ALA A 710 -36.50 -3.29 -2.45
CA ALA A 710 -35.43 -2.30 -2.42
C ALA A 710 -35.28 -1.66 -1.04
N ASP A 711 -34.02 -1.43 -0.66
CA ASP A 711 -33.64 -0.80 0.61
C ASP A 711 -34.23 0.63 0.67
N PRO A 712 -34.87 1.07 1.78
CA PRO A 712 -35.55 2.37 1.84
C PRO A 712 -34.58 3.55 1.69
N LEU A 713 -35.02 4.54 0.90
CA LEU A 713 -34.28 5.77 0.61
C LEU A 713 -34.37 6.75 1.80
N LEU A 714 -33.21 7.23 2.26
CA LEU A 714 -33.09 8.28 3.27
C LEU A 714 -32.99 9.68 2.64
N LYS A 715 -32.09 9.81 1.65
CA LYS A 715 -31.64 11.10 1.15
C LYS A 715 -30.99 10.98 -0.23
N VAL A 716 -31.11 12.00 -1.06
CA VAL A 716 -30.47 12.09 -2.39
C VAL A 716 -29.78 13.44 -2.51
N SER A 717 -28.57 13.44 -3.07
CA SER A 717 -27.78 14.67 -3.26
C SER A 717 -27.06 14.65 -4.60
N ILE A 718 -27.09 15.79 -5.30
CA ILE A 718 -26.30 16.03 -6.53
C ILE A 718 -25.04 16.89 -6.27
N VAL A 719 -24.61 16.98 -5.00
CA VAL A 719 -23.44 17.77 -4.59
C VAL A 719 -22.20 16.87 -4.65
N PRO A 720 -21.15 17.23 -5.43
CA PRO A 720 -20.00 16.35 -5.65
C PRO A 720 -19.16 16.18 -4.38
N ARG A 721 -18.80 14.93 -4.05
CA ARG A 721 -18.00 14.57 -2.87
C ARG A 721 -16.88 13.59 -3.18
N GLY A 722 -15.83 13.62 -2.38
CA GLY A 722 -14.75 12.63 -2.44
C GLY A 722 -13.99 12.61 -3.77
N GLN A 723 -13.58 11.41 -4.22
CA GLN A 723 -13.03 11.16 -5.57
C GLN A 723 -13.99 10.22 -6.29
N GLY A 724 -14.71 10.70 -7.32
CA GLY A 724 -15.58 9.88 -8.17
C GLY A 724 -17.06 10.27 -8.11
N ALA A 725 -17.63 10.42 -6.92
CA ALA A 725 -19.06 10.69 -6.74
C ALA A 725 -19.46 12.13 -7.14
N LEU A 726 -20.24 12.27 -8.21
CA LEU A 726 -20.86 13.53 -8.61
C LEU A 726 -22.21 13.77 -7.92
N GLY A 727 -22.94 12.69 -7.63
CA GLY A 727 -24.08 12.64 -6.73
C GLY A 727 -24.00 11.39 -5.84
N TYR A 728 -24.97 11.24 -4.94
CA TYR A 728 -25.22 9.98 -4.23
C TYR A 728 -26.66 9.88 -3.70
N ALA A 729 -27.22 8.68 -3.76
CA ALA A 729 -28.41 8.26 -3.04
C ALA A 729 -28.01 7.45 -1.78
N GLN A 730 -28.46 7.91 -0.61
CA GLN A 730 -28.27 7.21 0.67
C GLN A 730 -29.48 6.33 0.97
N TYR A 731 -29.22 5.03 1.15
CA TYR A 731 -30.19 4.02 1.53
C TYR A 731 -29.96 3.56 2.97
N LEU A 732 -31.02 3.12 3.64
CA LEU A 732 -30.92 2.34 4.87
C LEU A 732 -31.02 0.85 4.54
N PRO A 733 -29.90 0.12 4.36
CA PRO A 733 -29.95 -1.33 4.30
C PRO A 733 -30.52 -1.89 5.63
N PRO A 734 -31.41 -2.88 5.58
CA PRO A 734 -31.92 -3.53 6.78
C PRO A 734 -30.88 -4.50 7.34
N ASP A 735 -30.86 -4.66 8.67
CA ASP A 735 -29.96 -5.56 9.41
C ASP A 735 -30.42 -7.04 9.22
N VAL A 736 -30.37 -7.54 7.97
CA VAL A 736 -30.87 -8.86 7.55
C VAL A 736 -29.75 -9.67 6.87
N TYR A 737 -29.39 -10.81 7.48
CA TYR A 737 -28.34 -11.71 7.01
C TYR A 737 -28.73 -12.56 5.79
N LEU A 738 -30.03 -12.77 5.54
CA LEU A 738 -30.53 -13.65 4.49
C LEU A 738 -31.16 -12.85 3.34
N TYR A 739 -30.54 -12.87 2.17
CA TYR A 739 -31.03 -12.22 0.96
C TYR A 739 -31.81 -13.21 0.08
N THR A 740 -33.08 -12.89 -0.21
CA THR A 740 -33.88 -13.64 -1.19
C THR A 740 -33.50 -13.24 -2.62
N THR A 741 -33.79 -14.11 -3.60
CA THR A 741 -33.57 -13.81 -5.02
C THR A 741 -34.25 -12.52 -5.46
N HIS A 742 -35.51 -12.31 -5.06
CA HIS A 742 -36.25 -11.09 -5.38
C HIS A 742 -35.57 -9.83 -4.81
N LYS A 743 -35.06 -9.88 -3.57
CA LYS A 743 -34.32 -8.76 -2.98
C LYS A 743 -33.03 -8.43 -3.74
N LEU A 744 -32.30 -9.45 -4.19
CA LEU A 744 -31.09 -9.23 -5.01
C LEU A 744 -31.43 -8.64 -6.38
N LEU A 745 -32.48 -9.13 -7.04
CA LEU A 745 -32.95 -8.59 -8.32
C LEU A 745 -33.46 -7.14 -8.20
N ASP A 746 -34.23 -6.81 -7.15
CA ASP A 746 -34.69 -5.45 -6.89
C ASP A 746 -33.51 -4.51 -6.63
N ARG A 747 -32.51 -4.94 -5.84
CA ARG A 747 -31.29 -4.17 -5.59
C ARG A 747 -30.46 -3.96 -6.86
N MET A 748 -30.34 -4.96 -7.73
CA MET A 748 -29.71 -4.81 -9.05
C MET A 748 -30.50 -3.86 -9.96
N THR A 749 -31.83 -3.95 -9.98
CA THR A 749 -32.72 -3.07 -10.76
C THR A 749 -32.59 -1.61 -10.30
N MET A 750 -32.57 -1.35 -8.99
CA MET A 750 -32.34 -0.02 -8.42
C MET A 750 -30.93 0.51 -8.69
N THR A 751 -29.90 -0.35 -8.65
CA THR A 751 -28.52 0.05 -9.00
C THR A 751 -28.38 0.35 -10.50
N LEU A 752 -29.18 -0.24 -11.39
CA LEU A 752 -29.24 0.15 -12.81
C LEU A 752 -30.09 1.42 -13.06
N GLY A 753 -30.77 1.95 -12.05
CA GLY A 753 -31.71 3.07 -12.14
C GLY A 753 -31.13 4.32 -12.79
N GLY A 754 -29.96 4.79 -12.34
CA GLY A 754 -29.34 6.00 -12.88
C GLY A 754 -28.99 5.88 -14.37
N ARG A 755 -28.38 4.77 -14.76
CA ARG A 755 -28.08 4.49 -16.18
C ARG A 755 -29.32 4.46 -17.06
N VAL A 756 -30.37 3.78 -16.64
CA VAL A 756 -31.59 3.64 -17.44
C VAL A 756 -32.34 4.96 -17.51
N SER A 757 -32.29 5.79 -16.46
CA SER A 757 -32.82 7.15 -16.49
C SER A 757 -32.07 8.03 -17.50
N GLU A 758 -30.74 7.93 -17.59
CA GLU A 758 -29.97 8.61 -18.65
C GLU A 758 -30.43 8.18 -20.06
N GLU A 759 -30.55 6.86 -20.29
CA GLU A 759 -30.96 6.27 -21.58
C GLU A 759 -32.38 6.64 -22.04
N LEU A 760 -33.23 7.16 -21.14
CA LEU A 760 -34.60 7.57 -21.45
C LEU A 760 -34.75 9.08 -21.66
N HIS A 761 -33.89 9.90 -21.07
CA HIS A 761 -34.04 11.36 -21.03
C HIS A 761 -32.95 12.15 -21.80
N PHE A 762 -31.88 11.49 -22.29
CA PHE A 762 -30.80 12.12 -23.06
C PHE A 762 -30.40 11.30 -24.29
N ASP A 763 -29.95 11.98 -25.35
CA ASP A 763 -29.47 11.36 -26.59
C ASP A 763 -28.18 10.54 -26.42
N SER A 764 -27.44 10.79 -25.34
CA SER A 764 -26.17 10.13 -25.06
C SER A 764 -26.01 9.84 -23.58
N VAL A 765 -25.23 8.79 -23.30
CA VAL A 765 -25.05 8.19 -21.98
C VAL A 765 -23.64 8.45 -21.45
N THR A 766 -23.51 8.61 -20.14
CA THR A 766 -22.24 9.00 -19.51
C THR A 766 -21.41 7.79 -19.06
N SER A 767 -20.19 8.08 -18.62
CA SER A 767 -19.34 7.16 -17.86
C SER A 767 -19.62 7.16 -16.35
N GLY A 768 -20.61 7.93 -15.86
CA GLY A 768 -20.92 8.06 -14.44
C GLY A 768 -21.37 6.74 -13.79
N ALA A 769 -22.14 5.94 -14.53
CA ALA A 769 -22.66 4.64 -14.09
C ALA A 769 -21.62 3.50 -13.95
N ALA A 770 -20.30 3.79 -14.05
CA ALA A 770 -19.25 2.77 -14.02
C ALA A 770 -19.25 1.95 -12.71
N ASP A 771 -19.33 2.64 -11.57
CA ASP A 771 -19.37 2.01 -10.23
C ASP A 771 -20.63 1.15 -10.05
N ASP A 772 -21.74 1.53 -10.69
CA ASP A 772 -23.00 0.79 -10.61
C ASP A 772 -22.97 -0.49 -11.43
N PHE A 773 -22.36 -0.46 -12.61
CA PHE A 773 -22.08 -1.66 -13.38
C PHE A 773 -21.14 -2.62 -12.62
N GLU A 774 -20.13 -2.11 -11.89
CA GLU A 774 -19.26 -2.95 -11.06
C GLU A 774 -20.07 -3.63 -9.92
N LYS A 775 -20.88 -2.85 -9.18
CA LYS A 775 -21.76 -3.37 -8.11
C LYS A 775 -22.72 -4.43 -8.64
N VAL A 776 -23.41 -4.15 -9.76
CA VAL A 776 -24.38 -5.04 -10.40
C VAL A 776 -23.72 -6.32 -10.90
N THR A 777 -22.54 -6.21 -11.54
CA THR A 777 -21.77 -7.38 -12.02
C THR A 777 -21.27 -8.23 -10.85
N SER A 778 -20.78 -7.61 -9.76
CA SER A 778 -20.37 -8.33 -8.55
C SER A 778 -21.53 -9.05 -7.87
N MET A 779 -22.72 -8.43 -7.81
CA MET A 779 -23.94 -9.07 -7.31
C MET A 779 -24.34 -10.27 -8.19
N ALA A 780 -24.40 -10.10 -9.52
CA ALA A 780 -24.70 -11.19 -10.45
C ALA A 780 -23.70 -12.35 -10.34
N GLN A 781 -22.40 -12.06 -10.27
CA GLN A 781 -21.35 -13.06 -10.06
C GLN A 781 -21.56 -13.83 -8.75
N LYS A 782 -21.87 -13.16 -7.64
CA LYS A 782 -22.15 -13.82 -6.36
C LYS A 782 -23.42 -14.68 -6.41
N MET A 783 -24.49 -14.21 -7.08
CA MET A 783 -25.71 -14.99 -7.29
C MET A 783 -25.44 -16.30 -8.03
N VAL A 784 -24.61 -16.26 -9.08
CA VAL A 784 -24.28 -17.43 -9.91
C VAL A 784 -23.24 -18.34 -9.25
N LEU A 785 -22.14 -17.79 -8.74
CA LEU A 785 -20.98 -18.55 -8.25
C LEU A 785 -21.11 -19.02 -6.80
N ALA A 786 -21.68 -18.19 -5.91
CA ALA A 786 -21.68 -18.45 -4.47
C ALA A 786 -23.05 -18.91 -3.96
N CYS A 787 -24.14 -18.29 -4.44
CA CYS A 787 -25.50 -18.55 -3.95
C CYS A 787 -26.25 -19.65 -4.71
N GLY A 788 -25.73 -20.15 -5.84
CA GLY A 788 -26.38 -21.21 -6.63
C GLY A 788 -27.71 -20.80 -7.26
N LEU A 789 -27.92 -19.51 -7.52
CA LEU A 789 -29.21 -18.94 -7.99
C LEU A 789 -29.39 -18.99 -9.52
N SER A 790 -28.47 -19.60 -10.27
CA SER A 790 -28.64 -19.85 -11.71
C SER A 790 -29.11 -21.28 -11.97
N PRO A 791 -30.19 -21.49 -12.75
CA PRO A 791 -30.67 -22.82 -13.09
C PRO A 791 -29.74 -23.59 -14.04
N LYS A 792 -28.88 -22.91 -14.82
CA LYS A 792 -27.94 -23.57 -15.75
C LYS A 792 -26.67 -24.04 -15.05
N VAL A 793 -26.18 -23.28 -14.06
CA VAL A 793 -24.98 -23.61 -13.28
C VAL A 793 -25.33 -24.60 -12.16
N GLY A 794 -26.54 -24.47 -11.59
CA GLY A 794 -27.07 -25.36 -10.57
C GLY A 794 -26.62 -25.02 -9.14
N LEU A 795 -26.92 -25.92 -8.22
CA LEU A 795 -26.69 -25.75 -6.77
C LEU A 795 -25.23 -26.07 -6.37
N VAL A 796 -24.27 -25.39 -7.01
CA VAL A 796 -22.83 -25.58 -6.80
C VAL A 796 -22.19 -24.26 -6.39
N SER A 797 -21.31 -24.29 -5.39
CA SER A 797 -20.52 -23.14 -4.96
C SER A 797 -19.12 -23.18 -5.57
N TYR A 798 -18.78 -22.18 -6.36
CA TYR A 798 -17.46 -21.93 -6.91
C TYR A 798 -16.76 -20.83 -6.11
N ASP A 799 -15.99 -21.26 -5.11
CA ASP A 799 -15.27 -20.38 -4.20
C ASP A 799 -14.02 -19.80 -4.87
N MET A 800 -14.08 -18.52 -5.26
CA MET A 800 -12.98 -17.77 -5.89
C MET A 800 -11.99 -17.19 -4.88
N ASP A 801 -12.35 -17.11 -3.60
CA ASP A 801 -11.58 -16.39 -2.56
C ASP A 801 -10.56 -17.28 -1.83
N ARG A 802 -10.39 -18.54 -2.24
CA ARG A 802 -9.37 -19.48 -1.70
C ARG A 802 -7.94 -19.17 -2.16
N GLY A 803 -7.48 -17.96 -1.86
CA GLY A 803 -6.09 -17.59 -1.59
C GLY A 803 -5.04 -17.93 -2.65
N ASN A 804 -4.61 -16.91 -3.40
CA ASN A 804 -3.40 -16.87 -4.27
C ASN A 804 -3.31 -17.89 -5.43
N ASP A 805 -4.20 -18.87 -5.54
CA ASP A 805 -4.25 -19.75 -6.72
C ASP A 805 -4.90 -18.98 -7.89
N PHE A 806 -4.08 -18.48 -8.82
CA PHE A 806 -4.48 -17.73 -10.01
C PHE A 806 -5.27 -18.55 -11.05
N THR A 807 -5.71 -19.76 -10.71
CA THR A 807 -6.41 -20.71 -11.58
C THR A 807 -7.89 -20.78 -11.20
N LYS A 808 -8.79 -20.50 -12.16
CA LYS A 808 -10.24 -20.65 -11.96
C LYS A 808 -10.55 -22.11 -11.53
N PRO A 809 -11.46 -22.33 -10.55
CA PRO A 809 -11.78 -23.68 -10.05
C PRO A 809 -12.73 -24.47 -10.97
N PHE A 810 -12.97 -24.01 -12.19
CA PHE A 810 -13.92 -24.59 -13.15
C PHE A 810 -13.40 -24.53 -14.59
N SER A 811 -14.01 -25.33 -15.48
CA SER A 811 -13.61 -25.42 -16.89
C SER A 811 -14.00 -24.16 -17.70
N ASP A 812 -13.32 -23.92 -18.82
CA ASP A 812 -13.66 -22.80 -19.73
C ASP A 812 -15.09 -22.90 -20.28
N LYS A 813 -15.61 -24.12 -20.47
CA LYS A 813 -17.03 -24.32 -20.84
C LYS A 813 -17.97 -23.86 -19.73
N THR A 814 -17.63 -24.13 -18.47
CA THR A 814 -18.38 -23.63 -17.31
C THR A 814 -18.27 -22.11 -17.21
N ALA A 815 -17.09 -21.53 -17.49
CA ALA A 815 -16.87 -20.09 -17.51
C ALA A 815 -17.81 -19.39 -18.49
N SER A 816 -17.89 -19.88 -19.74
CA SER A 816 -18.83 -19.35 -20.74
C SER A 816 -20.29 -19.37 -20.25
N VAL A 817 -20.73 -20.46 -19.63
CA VAL A 817 -22.11 -20.58 -19.10
C VAL A 817 -22.36 -19.63 -17.93
N ILE A 818 -21.35 -19.40 -17.09
CA ILE A 818 -21.40 -18.41 -16.00
C ILE A 818 -21.54 -16.99 -16.57
N ASP A 819 -20.71 -16.64 -17.56
CA ASP A 819 -20.71 -15.32 -18.19
C ASP A 819 -22.05 -15.06 -18.93
N ASP A 820 -22.58 -16.05 -19.66
CA ASP A 820 -23.91 -16.01 -20.29
C ASP A 820 -25.04 -15.78 -19.27
N GLU A 821 -24.98 -16.43 -18.11
CA GLU A 821 -25.99 -16.28 -17.05
C GLU A 821 -25.88 -14.95 -16.31
N ILE A 822 -24.68 -14.42 -16.10
CA ILE A 822 -24.47 -13.06 -15.59
C ILE A 822 -25.08 -12.05 -16.56
N HIS A 823 -24.76 -12.15 -17.86
CA HIS A 823 -25.35 -11.27 -18.87
C HIS A 823 -26.88 -11.37 -18.91
N ARG A 824 -27.46 -12.58 -18.77
CA ARG A 824 -28.91 -12.79 -18.72
C ARG A 824 -29.55 -12.05 -17.54
N ILE A 825 -29.02 -12.24 -16.33
CA ILE A 825 -29.57 -11.63 -15.10
C ILE A 825 -29.48 -10.10 -15.18
N VAL A 826 -28.34 -9.56 -15.63
CA VAL A 826 -28.17 -8.10 -15.78
C VAL A 826 -29.12 -7.52 -16.83
N SER A 827 -29.30 -8.18 -17.98
CA SER A 827 -30.24 -7.74 -19.02
C SER A 827 -31.70 -7.78 -18.56
N GLU A 828 -32.08 -8.81 -17.79
CA GLU A 828 -33.40 -8.94 -17.19
C GLU A 828 -33.68 -7.80 -16.18
N CYS A 829 -32.69 -7.44 -15.37
CA CYS A 829 -32.78 -6.29 -14.44
C CYS A 829 -32.83 -4.94 -15.18
N HIS A 830 -32.07 -4.77 -16.26
CA HIS A 830 -32.09 -3.55 -17.10
C HIS A 830 -33.45 -3.35 -17.77
N GLU A 831 -34.00 -4.38 -18.40
CA GLU A 831 -35.31 -4.33 -19.06
C GLU A 831 -36.45 -4.10 -18.05
N ARG A 832 -36.37 -4.70 -16.86
CA ARG A 832 -37.30 -4.42 -15.75
C ARG A 832 -37.22 -2.98 -15.28
N CYS A 833 -36.01 -2.44 -15.14
CA CYS A 833 -35.77 -1.04 -14.79
C CYS A 833 -36.32 -0.09 -15.86
N ARG A 834 -36.09 -0.40 -17.14
CA ARG A 834 -36.56 0.38 -18.30
C ARG A 834 -38.08 0.47 -18.33
N LYS A 835 -38.79 -0.63 -18.10
CA LYS A 835 -40.26 -0.62 -17.96
C LYS A 835 -40.73 0.28 -16.82
N LEU A 836 -40.19 0.08 -15.62
CA LEU A 836 -40.56 0.86 -14.44
C LEU A 836 -40.32 2.37 -14.62
N LEU A 837 -39.16 2.77 -15.14
CA LEU A 837 -38.83 4.18 -15.36
C LEU A 837 -39.58 4.78 -16.55
N THR A 838 -40.02 3.98 -17.54
CA THR A 838 -40.92 4.45 -18.60
C THR A 838 -42.33 4.71 -18.05
N GLU A 839 -42.88 3.79 -17.26
CA GLU A 839 -44.17 3.96 -16.58
C GLU A 839 -44.17 5.13 -15.58
N LYS A 840 -42.99 5.44 -15.01
CA LYS A 840 -42.79 6.49 -13.99
C LYS A 840 -42.00 7.70 -14.48
N SER A 841 -41.87 7.92 -15.79
CA SER A 841 -41.06 9.02 -16.36
C SER A 841 -41.48 10.41 -15.83
N ALA A 842 -42.78 10.68 -15.72
CA ALA A 842 -43.29 11.93 -15.15
C ALA A 842 -42.97 12.13 -13.65
N ASP A 843 -42.73 11.04 -12.91
CA ASP A 843 -42.33 11.09 -11.50
C ASP A 843 -40.80 11.26 -11.37
N VAL A 844 -40.01 10.69 -12.30
CA VAL A 844 -38.56 10.94 -12.43
C VAL A 844 -38.29 12.41 -12.71
N GLU A 845 -39.04 13.03 -13.62
CA GLU A 845 -38.88 14.44 -13.99
C GLU A 845 -39.11 15.38 -12.80
N LYS A 846 -40.21 15.22 -12.04
CA LYS A 846 -40.47 16.00 -10.81
C LYS A 846 -39.34 15.92 -9.80
N VAL A 847 -38.79 14.72 -9.58
CA VAL A 847 -37.69 14.50 -8.62
C VAL A 847 -36.40 15.13 -9.14
N ALA A 848 -36.09 15.00 -10.43
CA ALA A 848 -34.93 15.63 -11.05
C ALA A 848 -35.00 17.16 -11.02
N GLU A 849 -36.16 17.77 -11.28
CA GLU A 849 -36.39 19.21 -11.16
C GLU A 849 -36.22 19.72 -9.72
N ARG A 850 -36.79 19.00 -8.74
CA ARG A 850 -36.61 19.33 -7.31
C ARG A 850 -35.14 19.18 -6.89
N LEU A 851 -34.40 18.19 -7.41
CA LEU A 851 -32.95 18.04 -7.18
C LEU A 851 -32.18 19.21 -7.77
N LEU A 852 -32.52 19.69 -8.96
CA LEU A 852 -31.86 20.85 -9.58
C LEU A 852 -32.09 22.14 -8.78
N ALA A 853 -33.27 22.30 -8.18
CA ALA A 853 -33.63 23.48 -7.37
C ALA A 853 -33.03 23.45 -5.95
N LYS A 854 -33.08 22.30 -5.26
CA LYS A 854 -32.70 22.20 -3.84
C LYS A 854 -31.30 21.60 -3.62
N GLU A 855 -30.72 20.93 -4.62
CA GLU A 855 -29.49 20.09 -4.62
C GLU A 855 -29.54 18.85 -3.69
N VAL A 856 -30.35 19.03 -2.66
CA VAL A 856 -30.75 18.30 -1.46
C VAL A 856 -32.17 17.72 -1.39
N ILE A 857 -32.44 16.42 -1.59
CA ILE A 857 -33.80 15.87 -1.33
C ILE A 857 -33.76 14.89 -0.16
N THR A 858 -34.64 15.07 0.82
CA THR A 858 -34.84 14.11 1.91
C THR A 858 -36.06 13.23 1.67
N ARG A 859 -36.26 12.20 2.51
CA ARG A 859 -37.43 11.33 2.43
C ARG A 859 -38.75 12.10 2.55
N GLU A 860 -38.81 13.16 3.34
CA GLU A 860 -40.01 13.99 3.52
C GLU A 860 -40.37 14.71 2.21
N ASP A 861 -39.37 15.28 1.51
CA ASP A 861 -39.57 15.86 0.17
C ASP A 861 -40.06 14.81 -0.85
N MET A 862 -39.60 13.55 -0.74
CA MET A 862 -40.07 12.45 -1.61
C MET A 862 -41.53 12.07 -1.32
N ILE A 863 -41.95 12.09 -0.05
CA ILE A 863 -43.36 11.85 0.34
C ILE A 863 -44.25 13.00 -0.16
N GLU A 864 -43.77 14.24 -0.13
CA GLU A 864 -44.47 15.41 -0.69
C GLU A 864 -44.69 15.26 -2.21
N LEU A 865 -43.66 14.81 -2.96
CA LEU A 865 -43.70 14.71 -4.41
C LEU A 865 -44.44 13.47 -4.95
N LEU A 866 -44.29 12.32 -4.30
CA LEU A 866 -44.72 11.00 -4.80
C LEU A 866 -45.84 10.37 -3.96
N GLY A 867 -46.21 10.98 -2.83
CA GLY A 867 -47.05 10.37 -1.81
C GLY A 867 -46.30 9.34 -0.96
N LYS A 868 -47.01 8.71 -0.01
CA LYS A 868 -46.45 7.63 0.82
C LYS A 868 -46.04 6.44 -0.07
N ARG A 869 -44.92 5.79 0.28
CA ARG A 869 -44.42 4.59 -0.42
C ARG A 869 -45.53 3.53 -0.47
N PRO A 870 -45.79 2.89 -1.62
CA PRO A 870 -46.88 1.91 -1.76
C PRO A 870 -46.66 0.59 -1.01
N PHE A 871 -45.44 0.36 -0.51
CA PHE A 871 -45.07 -0.81 0.28
C PHE A 871 -44.69 -0.39 1.71
N PRO A 872 -45.10 -1.14 2.75
CA PRO A 872 -44.68 -0.87 4.11
C PRO A 872 -43.17 -1.05 4.24
N ASN A 873 -42.52 -0.20 5.04
CA ASN A 873 -41.14 -0.45 5.43
C ASN A 873 -41.09 -1.70 6.30
N ARG A 874 -40.03 -2.51 6.15
CA ARG A 874 -39.87 -3.77 6.90
C ARG A 874 -38.93 -3.63 8.10
N ASN A 875 -38.70 -2.39 8.55
CA ASN A 875 -37.76 -2.03 9.61
C ASN A 875 -38.50 -1.26 10.71
N ASP A 876 -38.97 -1.92 11.76
CA ASP A 876 -39.72 -1.29 12.86
C ASP A 876 -38.98 -0.10 13.50
N ALA A 877 -37.65 -0.14 13.52
CA ALA A 877 -36.79 0.94 13.99
C ALA A 877 -36.80 2.19 13.10
N PHE A 878 -36.96 2.01 11.78
CA PHE A 878 -37.04 3.10 10.82
C PHE A 878 -38.32 3.90 11.07
N ASP A 879 -39.45 3.20 11.18
CA ASP A 879 -40.73 3.84 11.38
C ASP A 879 -40.80 4.46 12.79
N LYS A 880 -40.26 3.79 13.82
CA LYS A 880 -40.19 4.31 15.20
C LYS A 880 -39.39 5.62 15.33
N TYR A 881 -38.18 5.71 14.77
CA TYR A 881 -37.27 6.85 15.00
C TYR A 881 -37.24 7.89 13.86
N LEU A 882 -37.89 7.62 12.72
CA LEU A 882 -37.94 8.55 11.59
C LEU A 882 -39.37 8.87 11.11
N GLU A 883 -40.38 8.01 11.32
CA GLU A 883 -41.77 8.32 10.94
C GLU A 883 -42.63 8.94 12.05
N GLY A 884 -42.25 8.83 13.33
CA GLY A 884 -43.07 9.27 14.47
C GLY A 884 -43.60 10.72 14.40
N LYS A 885 -42.89 11.62 13.70
CA LYS A 885 -43.32 13.02 13.47
C LYS A 885 -44.40 13.21 12.40
N LEU A 886 -44.79 12.17 11.67
CA LEU A 886 -45.85 12.23 10.65
C LEU A 886 -47.26 11.88 11.20
N THR A 887 -47.35 11.48 12.47
CA THR A 887 -48.61 11.13 13.14
C THR A 887 -48.97 12.03 14.32
N GLU A 888 -48.09 12.95 14.70
CA GLU A 888 -48.48 14.10 15.53
C GLU A 888 -49.17 15.13 14.62
N GLU A 889 -50.50 15.00 14.47
CA GLU A 889 -51.34 16.13 14.07
C GLU A 889 -51.08 17.31 15.02
N PRO A 890 -51.12 18.57 14.53
CA PRO A 890 -50.90 19.73 15.39
C PRO A 890 -51.98 19.78 16.48
N ALA A 891 -51.58 19.44 17.70
CA ALA A 891 -52.46 19.37 18.86
C ALA A 891 -52.87 20.78 19.33
N ASN A 892 -53.85 21.38 18.65
CA ASN A 892 -54.65 22.54 19.07
C ASN A 892 -53.92 23.58 19.97
N GLU A 893 -52.99 24.35 19.40
CA GLU A 893 -52.53 25.62 20.01
C GLU A 893 -53.60 26.74 19.90
N GLU A 894 -54.87 26.41 20.17
CA GLU A 894 -55.98 27.37 20.33
C GLU A 894 -56.97 26.88 21.40
N LYS A 895 -56.54 26.76 22.67
CA LYS A 895 -57.49 26.64 23.80
C LYS A 895 -57.06 27.02 25.23
N ASP A 896 -55.82 27.46 25.47
CA ASP A 896 -55.37 27.82 26.83
C ASP A 896 -55.37 29.33 27.15
N ASP A 897 -55.67 30.21 26.19
CA ASP A 897 -55.70 31.68 26.39
C ASP A 897 -57.07 32.25 26.84
N LYS A 898 -57.97 31.42 27.38
CA LYS A 898 -59.27 31.86 27.95
C LYS A 898 -59.65 31.21 29.28
N LYS A 899 -58.69 31.15 30.22
CA LYS A 899 -58.94 30.67 31.59
C LYS A 899 -58.13 31.36 32.71
N ASN A 900 -57.72 32.62 32.49
CA ASN A 900 -57.01 33.44 33.49
C ASN A 900 -57.65 34.83 33.72
N GLU A 901 -58.94 34.98 33.43
CA GLU A 901 -59.80 36.03 33.97
C GLU A 901 -61.07 35.33 34.50
N ASP A 902 -61.58 35.79 35.66
CA ASP A 902 -62.61 35.20 36.55
C ASP A 902 -62.07 34.30 37.68
N GLY A 903 -61.60 34.92 38.78
CA GLY A 903 -61.08 34.21 39.95
C GLY A 903 -60.91 35.00 41.26
N GLU A 904 -61.37 36.25 41.37
CA GLU A 904 -61.50 36.94 42.67
C GLU A 904 -62.93 36.80 43.19
N GLY A 905 -63.15 35.90 44.16
CA GLY A 905 -64.49 35.69 44.73
C GLY A 905 -64.57 34.65 45.84
N GLU A 906 -64.77 35.14 47.07
CA GLU A 906 -65.38 34.45 48.22
C GLU A 906 -64.69 33.20 48.81
N ALA A 907 -63.90 33.44 49.86
CA ALA A 907 -63.76 32.49 50.96
C ALA A 907 -65.00 32.54 51.88
N LYS A 908 -65.64 31.39 52.17
CA LYS A 908 -66.47 31.16 53.38
C LYS A 908 -66.96 29.71 53.51
N LYS A 909 -66.68 29.10 54.68
CA LYS A 909 -67.38 27.95 55.30
C LYS A 909 -67.29 26.59 54.55
N GLU A 910 -67.28 25.45 55.23
CA GLU A 910 -67.35 25.14 56.68
C GLU A 910 -66.47 23.92 56.99
#